data_AF-A0A956GZX2-F1
#
_entry.id   AF-A0A956GZX2-F1
#
_cell.length_a   1.000
_cell.length_b   1.000
_cell.length_c   1.000
_cell.angle_alpha   90.00
_cell.angle_beta   90.00
_cell.angle_gamma   90.00
#
_symmetry.space_group_name_H-M   'P 1'
#
loop_
_entity.id
_entity.type
_entity.pdbx_description
1 polymer ?
#
loop_
_entity_poly.entity_id
_entity_poly.type
_entity_poly.pdbx_seq_one_letter_code
_entity_poly.pdbx_strand_id
1 'polypeptide(L)'
;GADPDKLMESQSTPFSLSLAPGSAANKLNLVASLHLRHTPQNQDRTGWNAVVAENVVQVGDWATVAMIWDGDSLLLLVDGRAVARRVFRNAEIIDLGKVNATHFWVGTWVDGRRNRYSGKIAGIRVWNTIPDKYIEALGRAEESGLGAIDSRHEDFGGDAGSLGKALAAEQFYNGGRWRRYEKGTIAWKQDNGARVIAAPMHTIFNSDRGYRSLGYPIADEAVKGGVRAMYFEMGAIYWSQATGAGAVWGPAYLRYLTLTNVLGLPQAGMPFGTQANPDLTTKFQRGRIYYARHTGAFEVHGSILDLYTSLQGPSGFLGMPISDETEVHDATGRQIGVASVFEGGTIYHSSRTGANEVHGEILKTYQRLGGPAGSLGFPITGERGAQNGVRYSAFENGVIVWRGGWESAKAVCEYEVYVEQVLGGKIDDGPWDSSGEFFARVTLEANGQCLVNRERHPRSGSSGACLKIEKGWKVPIRHDTQIYLKVDVWDEDGLSGDEYHGRIEVRYDINTLWGTLSNSPAIDGEVGVWNQQPMTTKGASSPKFGSIRFNYTIRTEAEKVDHELFRNQAWWSFSNFSTPCLGKSLYPETFRDVDVITDTVEAILNPFDELYYELAFKEAAKSGNCFGMSTVGFRALRGHGSFPEHIYRFPQAAVERHINVKQASQYGADMLHWMVRNLFNGNLIQPVDVFNEARREIDRCGACIISMMNMANGTGHAVLAYKYDLGGDNNRLGCLYVADPNRPWAAGDQDPVTKKVRHPSFIEVFKNNSFRATSITTKKNPNGFASNPVDFTLVELPSTLMMAIPYRVVSGVPRTPFWEVVATLLAIGVFAVLLGDADAEQVSVGNDELISGSGNNRRYKRNHPLQAMSFMDSDDSPLILAGQNRIADLLEIDMKGSKQGRYRQAVLLGPAGYKLDNPIAANARDTLRVEDADSAFPLLSLEVDGVTKSGALEYFVARDPSNRPARRFSLDLQQAKGDIARVGIDPRGGALMLSPGGAPAPVNIAVAINDGGQLRTGTLRGVTPTSGGEAVRIVPADWANPRGDFAVERLSSLSGGVLERKIMRGS
;
A
#
# COMPACT_ATOMS: atom_id res chain seq x y z
N GLY A 1 22.73 89.34 -65.39
CA GLY A 1 22.24 89.24 -66.76
C GLY A 1 22.35 87.80 -67.18
N ALA A 2 21.23 87.16 -67.52
CA ALA A 2 21.20 85.81 -68.04
C ALA A 2 20.48 85.86 -69.40
N ASP A 3 21.11 85.24 -70.39
CA ASP A 3 20.75 85.16 -71.81
C ASP A 3 19.45 84.34 -72.01
N PRO A 4 18.42 84.85 -72.71
CA PRO A 4 17.16 84.15 -72.95
C PRO A 4 17.24 82.97 -73.95
N ASP A 5 18.33 82.83 -74.72
CA ASP A 5 18.39 81.90 -75.87
C ASP A 5 18.97 80.51 -75.54
N LYS A 6 18.85 80.05 -74.28
CA LYS A 6 19.23 78.68 -73.87
C LYS A 6 18.04 77.84 -73.41
N LEU A 7 16.93 77.90 -74.13
CA LEU A 7 15.84 76.95 -73.98
C LEU A 7 16.14 75.69 -74.81
N MET A 8 16.52 74.61 -74.13
CA MET A 8 16.55 73.28 -74.75
C MET A 8 15.12 72.73 -74.81
N GLU A 9 14.66 72.41 -76.02
CA GLU A 9 13.50 71.55 -76.22
C GLU A 9 13.83 70.15 -75.70
N SER A 10 12.98 69.61 -74.83
CA SER A 10 13.18 68.33 -74.17
C SER A 10 11.92 67.50 -74.32
N GLN A 11 12.06 66.26 -74.81
CA GLN A 11 10.95 65.30 -74.91
C GLN A 11 10.63 64.61 -73.57
N SER A 12 10.93 65.24 -72.43
CA SER A 12 10.68 64.66 -71.11
C SER A 12 9.61 65.40 -70.30
N THR A 13 9.03 64.67 -69.36
CA THR A 13 7.87 64.90 -68.48
C THR A 13 7.57 66.34 -68.06
N PRO A 14 6.30 66.80 -67.99
CA PRO A 14 5.96 68.01 -67.24
C PRO A 14 6.36 67.80 -65.77
N PHE A 15 7.35 68.56 -65.31
CA PHE A 15 7.75 68.62 -63.91
C PHE A 15 7.71 70.06 -63.40
N SER A 16 7.52 70.21 -62.09
CA SER A 16 7.76 71.48 -61.40
C SER A 16 8.69 71.30 -60.22
N LEU A 17 9.60 72.24 -60.01
CA LEU A 17 10.42 72.35 -58.80
C LEU A 17 10.25 73.75 -58.22
N SER A 18 9.82 73.85 -56.97
CA SER A 18 9.49 75.11 -56.30
C SER A 18 9.87 75.09 -54.82
N LEU A 19 9.90 76.27 -54.19
CA LEU A 19 10.12 76.41 -52.75
C LEU A 19 8.84 76.95 -52.09
N ALA A 20 8.38 76.27 -51.05
CA ALA A 20 7.28 76.71 -50.21
C ALA A 20 7.79 77.18 -48.84
N PRO A 21 7.06 78.05 -48.12
CA PRO A 21 7.41 78.41 -46.74
C PRO A 21 7.53 77.17 -45.85
N GLY A 22 8.59 77.12 -45.05
CA GLY A 22 8.80 76.07 -44.04
C GLY A 22 8.14 76.38 -42.70
N SER A 23 8.44 75.56 -41.69
CA SER A 23 7.93 75.70 -40.32
C SER A 23 8.57 76.88 -39.57
N ALA A 24 9.73 77.37 -40.02
CA ALA A 24 10.41 78.54 -39.49
C ALA A 24 10.65 79.57 -40.59
N ALA A 25 10.67 80.86 -40.23
CA ALA A 25 10.77 81.97 -41.20
C ALA A 25 12.03 81.93 -42.10
N ASN A 26 13.10 81.26 -41.66
CA ASN A 26 14.36 81.10 -42.40
C ASN A 26 14.51 79.71 -43.05
N LYS A 27 13.49 78.84 -42.98
CA LYS A 27 13.48 77.51 -43.59
C LYS A 27 12.45 77.44 -44.72
N LEU A 28 12.80 76.72 -45.78
CA LEU A 28 11.96 76.52 -46.95
C LEU A 28 11.78 75.02 -47.21
N ASN A 29 10.55 74.66 -47.60
CA ASN A 29 10.21 73.34 -48.08
C ASN A 29 10.53 73.25 -49.58
N LEU A 30 11.18 72.19 -50.00
CA LEU A 30 11.39 71.88 -51.41
C LEU A 30 10.20 71.08 -51.92
N VAL A 31 9.54 71.56 -52.96
CA VAL A 31 8.38 70.89 -53.56
C VAL A 31 8.70 70.56 -55.01
N ALA A 32 8.70 69.26 -55.32
CA ALA A 32 8.81 68.77 -56.68
C ALA A 32 7.54 68.06 -57.11
N SER A 33 7.15 68.16 -58.37
CA SER A 33 5.96 67.49 -58.87
C SER A 33 6.16 66.89 -60.25
N LEU A 34 5.50 65.77 -60.49
CA LEU A 34 5.42 65.10 -61.78
C LEU A 34 3.96 64.92 -62.20
N HIS A 35 3.69 65.10 -63.50
CA HIS A 35 2.40 64.75 -64.07
C HIS A 35 2.39 63.27 -64.48
N LEU A 36 1.61 62.47 -63.77
CA LEU A 36 1.56 61.01 -63.94
C LEU A 36 0.14 60.55 -64.29
N ARG A 37 0.05 59.45 -65.03
CA ARG A 37 -1.16 58.62 -65.10
C ARG A 37 -0.99 57.48 -64.11
N HIS A 38 -1.91 57.40 -63.17
CA HIS A 38 -1.93 56.37 -62.14
C HIS A 38 -3.16 55.48 -62.36
N THR A 39 -2.99 54.16 -62.26
CA THR A 39 -4.09 53.19 -62.26
C THR A 39 -4.17 52.43 -60.93
N PRO A 40 -4.49 53.10 -59.81
CA PRO A 40 -4.81 52.37 -58.60
C PRO A 40 -6.22 51.77 -58.78
N GLN A 41 -6.32 50.45 -58.68
CA GLN A 41 -7.61 49.75 -58.52
C GLN A 41 -8.68 50.12 -59.60
N ASN A 42 -8.30 50.10 -60.88
CA ASN A 42 -9.19 50.37 -62.03
C ASN A 42 -9.81 51.78 -62.12
N GLN A 43 -9.19 52.82 -61.54
CA GLN A 43 -9.55 54.21 -61.84
C GLN A 43 -8.39 54.92 -62.56
N ASP A 44 -8.59 55.30 -63.82
CA ASP A 44 -7.66 56.16 -64.55
C ASP A 44 -7.66 57.56 -63.91
N ARG A 45 -6.61 57.87 -63.13
CA ARG A 45 -6.40 59.21 -62.56
C ARG A 45 -5.15 59.82 -63.17
N THR A 46 -5.32 60.89 -63.94
CA THR A 46 -4.24 61.72 -64.47
C THR A 46 -4.11 62.99 -63.65
N GLY A 47 -2.92 63.32 -63.17
CA GLY A 47 -2.73 64.58 -62.43
C GLY A 47 -1.29 64.84 -61.96
N TRP A 48 -1.10 66.05 -61.42
CA TRP A 48 0.15 66.48 -60.80
C TRP A 48 0.31 65.87 -59.41
N ASN A 49 1.43 65.17 -59.19
CA ASN A 49 1.75 64.52 -57.94
C ASN A 49 3.01 65.12 -57.33
N ALA A 50 2.90 65.60 -56.09
CA ALA A 50 3.96 66.34 -55.42
C ALA A 50 4.78 65.46 -54.45
N VAL A 51 6.05 65.80 -54.28
CA VAL A 51 6.94 65.34 -53.24
C VAL A 51 7.44 66.58 -52.52
N VAL A 52 7.22 66.62 -51.22
CA VAL A 52 7.61 67.73 -50.36
C VAL A 52 8.72 67.26 -49.45
N ALA A 53 9.87 67.93 -49.50
CA ALA A 53 10.92 67.81 -48.50
C ALA A 53 10.84 69.03 -47.59
N GLU A 54 10.48 68.82 -46.33
CA GLU A 54 10.20 69.93 -45.41
C GLU A 54 11.47 70.51 -44.78
N ASN A 55 11.59 71.84 -44.76
CA ASN A 55 12.65 72.59 -44.06
C ASN A 55 14.10 72.26 -44.48
N VAL A 56 14.29 71.76 -45.71
CA VAL A 56 15.60 71.28 -46.21
C VAL A 56 16.45 72.37 -46.85
N VAL A 57 15.86 73.54 -47.17
CA VAL A 57 16.60 74.68 -47.72
C VAL A 57 16.54 75.86 -46.75
N GLN A 58 17.65 76.56 -46.58
CA GLN A 58 17.77 77.72 -45.70
C GLN A 58 17.82 79.02 -46.51
N VAL A 59 17.11 80.05 -46.05
CA VAL A 59 17.13 81.37 -46.67
C VAL A 59 18.53 81.97 -46.54
N GLY A 60 19.11 82.38 -47.67
CA GLY A 60 20.43 83.02 -47.74
C GLY A 60 21.58 82.09 -48.15
N ASP A 61 21.37 80.77 -48.12
CA ASP A 61 22.39 79.78 -48.46
C ASP A 61 22.25 79.28 -49.91
N TRP A 62 23.38 78.91 -50.54
CA TRP A 62 23.38 78.17 -51.79
C TRP A 62 23.17 76.69 -51.52
N ALA A 63 22.32 76.04 -52.32
CA ALA A 63 22.08 74.60 -52.23
C ALA A 63 22.04 73.98 -53.64
N THR A 64 22.53 72.76 -53.77
CA THR A 64 22.38 71.94 -54.97
C THR A 64 21.16 71.04 -54.82
N VAL A 65 20.17 71.20 -55.69
CA VAL A 65 18.96 70.36 -55.69
C VAL A 65 18.98 69.41 -56.88
N ALA A 66 18.66 68.14 -56.64
CA ALA A 66 18.39 67.17 -57.70
C ALA A 66 16.99 66.56 -57.51
N MET A 67 16.29 66.40 -58.63
CA MET A 67 15.03 65.67 -58.73
C MET A 67 15.27 64.48 -59.66
N ILE A 68 15.03 63.27 -59.17
CA ILE A 68 15.33 62.03 -59.87
C ILE A 68 14.06 61.21 -60.00
N TRP A 69 13.75 60.81 -61.23
CA TRP A 69 12.71 59.83 -61.54
C TRP A 69 13.39 58.57 -62.07
N ASP A 70 13.12 57.42 -61.44
CA ASP A 70 13.70 56.13 -61.81
C ASP A 70 12.75 55.22 -62.61
N GLY A 71 11.49 55.62 -62.78
CA GLY A 71 10.43 54.81 -63.37
C GLY A 71 9.30 54.49 -62.38
N ASP A 72 9.64 54.37 -61.10
CA ASP A 72 8.73 53.92 -60.04
C ASP A 72 8.67 54.92 -58.86
N SER A 73 9.63 55.84 -58.76
CA SER A 73 9.75 56.77 -57.65
C SER A 73 10.34 58.12 -58.04
N LEU A 74 9.87 59.17 -57.35
CA LEU A 74 10.43 60.51 -57.41
C LEU A 74 11.25 60.79 -56.15
N LEU A 75 12.55 60.96 -56.32
CA LEU A 75 13.51 61.24 -55.25
C LEU A 75 13.99 62.70 -55.33
N LEU A 76 14.07 63.35 -54.18
CA LEU A 76 14.67 64.66 -54.00
C LEU A 76 15.97 64.59 -53.22
N LEU A 77 17.00 65.24 -53.74
CA LEU A 77 18.27 65.42 -53.06
C LEU A 77 18.58 66.90 -52.86
N VAL A 78 19.14 67.21 -51.70
CA VAL A 78 19.73 68.51 -51.37
C VAL A 78 21.18 68.27 -50.98
N ASP A 79 22.10 68.95 -51.67
CA ASP A 79 23.55 68.81 -51.52
C ASP A 79 24.03 67.36 -51.59
N GLY A 80 23.43 66.60 -52.51
CA GLY A 80 23.73 65.19 -52.75
C GLY A 80 23.11 64.20 -51.75
N ARG A 81 22.37 64.67 -50.74
CA ARG A 81 21.69 63.82 -49.76
C ARG A 81 20.22 63.67 -50.11
N ALA A 82 19.71 62.44 -50.09
CA ALA A 82 18.29 62.15 -50.24
C ALA A 82 17.49 62.74 -49.08
N VAL A 83 16.50 63.59 -49.37
CA VAL A 83 15.71 64.31 -48.35
C VAL A 83 14.22 63.97 -48.37
N ALA A 84 13.67 63.57 -49.52
CA ALA A 84 12.30 63.09 -49.63
C ALA A 84 12.18 62.17 -50.83
N ARG A 85 11.27 61.21 -50.76
CA ARG A 85 10.98 60.29 -51.85
C ARG A 85 9.48 59.99 -51.88
N ARG A 86 8.90 59.83 -53.07
CA ARG A 86 7.55 59.28 -53.25
C ARG A 86 7.58 58.14 -54.23
N VAL A 87 7.07 57.00 -53.80
CA VAL A 87 6.93 55.79 -54.59
C VAL A 87 5.55 55.78 -55.24
N PHE A 88 5.48 55.43 -56.51
CA PHE A 88 4.24 55.34 -57.27
C PHE A 88 4.10 53.90 -57.78
N ARG A 89 2.94 53.27 -57.56
CA ARG A 89 2.69 51.89 -58.03
C ARG A 89 1.91 51.93 -59.33
N ASN A 90 2.38 51.30 -60.39
CA ASN A 90 1.69 51.29 -61.69
C ASN A 90 1.43 52.72 -62.21
N ALA A 91 2.43 53.58 -62.12
CA ALA A 91 2.39 54.92 -62.68
C ALA A 91 3.15 54.96 -64.00
N GLU A 92 2.54 55.57 -65.00
CA GLU A 92 3.21 55.88 -66.25
C GLU A 92 3.32 57.39 -66.39
N ILE A 93 4.47 57.82 -66.91
CA ILE A 93 4.64 59.17 -67.41
C ILE A 93 3.69 59.36 -68.60
N ILE A 94 2.98 60.49 -68.63
CA ILE A 94 2.14 60.84 -69.77
C ILE A 94 2.99 61.51 -70.85
N ASP A 95 2.86 61.02 -72.08
CA ASP A 95 3.44 61.62 -73.29
C ASP A 95 2.89 63.06 -73.49
N LEU A 96 3.80 64.01 -73.72
CA LEU A 96 3.55 65.44 -73.89
C LEU A 96 2.53 65.72 -75.01
N GLY A 97 2.42 64.84 -76.01
CA GLY A 97 1.44 64.98 -77.11
C GLY A 97 -0.04 64.84 -76.72
N LYS A 98 -0.36 64.46 -75.47
CA LYS A 98 -1.74 64.16 -75.02
C LYS A 98 -2.26 65.04 -73.87
N VAL A 99 -1.54 66.08 -73.45
CA VAL A 99 -1.92 66.94 -72.31
C VAL A 99 -1.63 68.42 -72.58
N ASN A 100 -2.49 69.34 -72.10
CA ASN A 100 -2.31 70.81 -72.18
C ASN A 100 -1.18 71.37 -71.28
N ALA A 101 -0.08 70.63 -71.08
CA ALA A 101 1.06 71.04 -70.25
C ALA A 101 2.33 71.12 -71.12
N THR A 102 2.77 72.33 -71.47
CA THR A 102 3.86 72.58 -72.44
C THR A 102 5.15 73.14 -71.83
N HIS A 103 5.25 73.26 -70.49
CA HIS A 103 6.37 73.95 -69.83
C HIS A 103 6.94 73.15 -68.64
N PHE A 104 8.26 73.22 -68.48
CA PHE A 104 8.95 72.88 -67.22
C PHE A 104 8.94 74.09 -66.30
N TRP A 105 8.57 73.90 -65.04
CA TRP A 105 8.53 75.00 -64.06
C TRP A 105 9.67 74.85 -63.06
N VAL A 106 10.66 75.75 -63.10
CA VAL A 106 11.72 75.82 -62.09
C VAL A 106 11.62 77.16 -61.37
N GLY A 107 11.50 77.10 -60.05
CA GLY A 107 11.31 78.27 -59.18
C GLY A 107 9.85 78.71 -59.05
N THR A 108 8.87 77.92 -59.47
CA THR A 108 7.44 78.18 -59.22
C THR A 108 6.64 76.88 -59.39
N TRP A 109 5.44 76.83 -58.84
CA TRP A 109 4.51 75.72 -59.00
C TRP A 109 4.01 75.61 -60.45
N VAL A 110 3.33 74.50 -60.76
CA VAL A 110 2.86 74.13 -62.12
C VAL A 110 1.92 75.15 -62.79
N ASP A 111 1.41 76.11 -62.02
CA ASP A 111 0.54 77.20 -62.51
C ASP A 111 1.28 78.53 -62.74
N GLY A 112 2.60 78.55 -62.54
CA GLY A 112 3.44 79.74 -62.70
C GLY A 112 3.24 80.84 -61.66
N ARG A 113 2.38 80.61 -60.65
CA ARG A 113 1.94 81.63 -59.68
C ARG A 113 2.28 81.24 -58.25
N ARG A 114 2.00 80.00 -57.83
CA ARG A 114 2.29 79.54 -56.47
C ARG A 114 3.78 79.30 -56.27
N ASN A 115 4.24 79.41 -55.01
CA ASN A 115 5.60 79.04 -54.58
C ASN A 115 6.72 79.66 -55.42
N ARG A 116 6.55 80.93 -55.80
CA ARG A 116 7.55 81.67 -56.60
C ARG A 116 8.82 81.89 -55.79
N TYR A 117 9.91 81.39 -56.34
CA TYR A 117 11.26 81.58 -55.84
C TYR A 117 11.69 83.04 -55.99
N SER A 118 12.19 83.63 -54.92
CA SER A 118 12.82 84.95 -54.90
C SER A 118 14.30 84.79 -54.56
N GLY A 119 15.16 84.73 -55.59
CA GLY A 119 16.60 84.51 -55.43
C GLY A 119 17.34 84.33 -56.76
N LYS A 120 18.57 83.80 -56.72
CA LYS A 120 19.45 83.60 -57.89
C LYS A 120 19.64 82.11 -58.17
N ILE A 121 19.58 81.71 -59.44
CA ILE A 121 19.92 80.35 -59.89
C ILE A 121 21.30 80.39 -60.56
N ALA A 122 22.25 79.61 -60.04
CA ALA A 122 23.60 79.53 -60.60
C ALA A 122 23.68 78.69 -61.88
N GLY A 123 22.82 77.67 -62.03
CA GLY A 123 22.73 76.84 -63.22
C GLY A 123 21.66 75.76 -63.10
N ILE A 124 21.21 75.24 -64.25
CA ILE A 124 20.26 74.13 -64.38
C ILE A 124 20.87 73.10 -65.33
N ARG A 125 20.73 71.82 -65.01
CA ARG A 125 21.14 70.72 -65.88
C ARG A 125 20.07 69.63 -65.85
N VAL A 126 19.76 69.11 -67.03
CA VAL A 126 18.76 68.06 -67.25
C VAL A 126 19.45 66.88 -67.93
N TRP A 127 19.12 65.67 -67.51
CA TRP A 127 19.64 64.43 -68.07
C TRP A 127 18.49 63.53 -68.51
N ASN A 128 18.75 62.68 -69.50
CA ASN A 128 17.84 61.63 -69.95
C ASN A 128 18.11 60.27 -69.27
N THR A 129 19.16 60.16 -68.46
CA THR A 129 19.51 59.00 -67.62
C THR A 129 19.95 59.47 -66.23
N ILE A 130 19.91 58.57 -65.24
CA ILE A 130 20.37 58.87 -63.86
C ILE A 130 21.91 58.87 -63.83
N PRO A 131 22.57 59.98 -63.47
CA PRO A 131 24.04 60.02 -63.35
C PRO A 131 24.58 59.12 -62.23
N ASP A 132 25.72 58.46 -62.47
CA ASP A 132 26.37 57.52 -61.51
C ASP A 132 26.50 58.06 -60.08
N LYS A 133 26.86 59.34 -59.95
CA LYS A 133 27.03 60.01 -58.66
C LYS A 133 25.75 60.08 -57.80
N TYR A 134 24.58 59.82 -58.38
CA TYR A 134 23.30 59.79 -57.67
C TYR A 134 22.72 58.38 -57.51
N ILE A 135 23.26 57.37 -58.19
CA ILE A 135 22.80 55.97 -58.08
C ILE A 135 22.94 55.47 -56.63
N GLU A 136 24.06 55.76 -55.98
CA GLU A 136 24.29 55.38 -54.57
C GLU A 136 23.30 56.06 -53.60
N ALA A 137 22.92 57.32 -53.88
CA ALA A 137 21.97 58.04 -53.03
C ALA A 137 20.53 57.54 -53.25
N LEU A 138 20.19 57.15 -54.48
CA LEU A 138 18.94 56.46 -54.80
C LEU A 138 18.87 55.11 -54.08
N GLY A 139 19.88 54.26 -54.23
CA GLY A 139 19.96 52.97 -53.55
C GLY A 139 19.81 53.10 -52.02
N ARG A 140 20.51 54.04 -51.38
CA ARG A 140 20.35 54.29 -49.93
C ARG A 140 18.95 54.77 -49.53
N ALA A 141 18.29 55.57 -50.37
CA ALA A 141 16.92 56.01 -50.12
C ALA A 141 15.94 54.84 -50.20
N GLU A 142 16.17 53.89 -51.12
CA GLU A 142 15.39 52.67 -51.27
C GLU A 142 15.63 51.69 -50.12
N GLU A 143 16.89 51.38 -49.82
CA GLU A 143 17.31 50.51 -48.72
C GLU A 143 16.85 51.01 -47.36
N SER A 144 16.77 52.34 -47.17
CA SER A 144 16.24 52.89 -45.94
C SER A 144 14.71 52.86 -45.90
N GLY A 145 14.03 52.85 -47.05
CA GLY A 145 12.56 52.98 -47.13
C GLY A 145 12.07 54.42 -47.00
N LEU A 146 12.91 55.39 -47.37
CA LEU A 146 12.56 56.81 -47.33
C LEU A 146 11.26 57.06 -48.10
N GLY A 147 10.29 57.68 -47.43
CA GLY A 147 9.00 58.08 -48.01
C GLY A 147 8.05 56.93 -48.39
N ALA A 148 8.41 55.68 -48.15
CA ALA A 148 7.60 54.53 -48.56
C ALA A 148 6.28 54.42 -47.79
N ILE A 149 6.27 54.75 -46.50
CA ILE A 149 5.05 54.77 -45.67
C ILE A 149 4.12 55.90 -46.12
N ASP A 150 4.64 57.11 -46.28
CA ASP A 150 3.86 58.27 -46.73
C ASP A 150 3.27 58.05 -48.14
N SER A 151 4.06 57.47 -49.04
CA SER A 151 3.58 57.06 -50.37
C SER A 151 2.41 56.08 -50.26
N ARG A 152 2.52 55.08 -49.38
CA ARG A 152 1.45 54.10 -49.15
C ARG A 152 0.25 54.70 -48.44
N HIS A 153 0.40 55.76 -47.66
CA HIS A 153 -0.73 56.48 -47.06
C HIS A 153 -1.49 57.30 -48.10
N GLU A 154 -0.78 57.96 -48.99
CA GLU A 154 -1.34 58.67 -50.14
C GLU A 154 -2.11 57.73 -51.09
N ASP A 155 -1.59 56.51 -51.32
CA ASP A 155 -2.31 55.45 -52.07
C ASP A 155 -3.71 55.15 -51.48
N PHE A 156 -3.89 55.36 -50.18
CA PHE A 156 -5.14 55.13 -49.44
C PHE A 156 -5.93 56.42 -49.18
N GLY A 157 -5.60 57.51 -49.89
CA GLY A 157 -6.30 58.80 -49.83
C GLY A 157 -5.77 59.80 -48.80
N GLY A 158 -4.58 59.55 -48.23
CA GLY A 158 -3.93 60.45 -47.28
C GLY A 158 -4.77 60.70 -46.02
N ASP A 159 -4.71 61.91 -45.48
CA ASP A 159 -5.41 62.31 -44.25
C ASP A 159 -6.94 62.18 -44.31
N ALA A 160 -7.53 62.33 -45.50
CA ALA A 160 -8.97 62.15 -45.74
C ALA A 160 -9.34 60.70 -46.11
N GLY A 161 -8.33 59.83 -46.19
CA GLY A 161 -8.42 58.47 -46.65
C GLY A 161 -8.96 57.47 -45.62
N SER A 162 -8.96 56.20 -45.98
CA SER A 162 -9.51 55.12 -45.12
C SER A 162 -8.72 54.89 -43.84
N LEU A 163 -7.46 55.32 -43.79
CA LEU A 163 -6.58 55.20 -42.63
C LEU A 163 -6.64 56.41 -41.69
N GLY A 164 -7.09 57.57 -42.18
CA GLY A 164 -7.12 58.83 -41.45
C GLY A 164 -5.74 59.43 -41.24
N LYS A 165 -5.63 60.37 -40.29
CA LYS A 165 -4.40 61.12 -40.02
C LYS A 165 -3.32 60.29 -39.34
N ALA A 166 -2.06 60.66 -39.55
CA ALA A 166 -0.93 60.11 -38.81
C ALA A 166 -1.02 60.51 -37.32
N LEU A 167 -0.81 59.53 -36.43
CA LEU A 167 -0.88 59.73 -34.98
C LEU A 167 0.49 59.91 -34.32
N ALA A 168 1.56 59.54 -35.01
CA ALA A 168 2.93 59.62 -34.52
C ALA A 168 3.93 59.68 -35.69
N ALA A 169 5.15 60.10 -35.41
CA ALA A 169 6.27 59.97 -36.34
C ALA A 169 6.62 58.49 -36.59
N GLU A 170 7.34 58.22 -37.68
CA GLU A 170 7.82 56.88 -38.01
C GLU A 170 8.65 56.29 -36.86
N GLN A 171 8.36 55.03 -36.56
CA GLN A 171 9.09 54.22 -35.60
C GLN A 171 10.00 53.26 -36.36
N PHE A 172 11.22 53.07 -35.86
CA PHE A 172 12.23 52.23 -36.48
C PHE A 172 12.52 51.01 -35.61
N TYR A 173 12.50 49.82 -36.22
CA TYR A 173 12.82 48.59 -35.51
C TYR A 173 13.34 47.51 -36.46
N ASN A 174 14.49 46.92 -36.12
CA ASN A 174 15.10 45.77 -36.82
C ASN A 174 15.13 45.89 -38.36
N GLY A 175 15.65 47.01 -38.88
CA GLY A 175 15.78 47.25 -40.33
C GLY A 175 14.48 47.61 -41.06
N GLY A 176 13.36 47.75 -40.34
CA GLY A 176 12.11 48.27 -40.90
C GLY A 176 11.62 49.51 -40.16
N ARG A 177 10.51 50.05 -40.66
CA ARG A 177 9.84 51.24 -40.12
C ARG A 177 8.33 51.09 -40.16
N TRP A 178 7.61 51.77 -39.27
CA TRP A 178 6.15 51.79 -39.29
C TRP A 178 5.58 53.09 -38.73
N ARG A 179 4.35 53.44 -39.13
CA ARG A 179 3.64 54.63 -38.66
C ARG A 179 2.19 54.30 -38.33
N ARG A 180 1.71 54.85 -37.21
CA ARG A 180 0.31 54.71 -36.76
C ARG A 180 -0.58 55.76 -37.39
N TYR A 181 -1.78 55.34 -37.75
CA TYR A 181 -2.86 56.17 -38.25
C TYR A 181 -4.15 55.88 -37.46
N GLU A 182 -5.14 56.77 -37.55
CA GLU A 182 -6.41 56.66 -36.80
C GLU A 182 -7.11 55.30 -36.93
N LYS A 183 -7.03 54.66 -38.11
CA LYS A 183 -7.74 53.40 -38.40
C LYS A 183 -6.83 52.27 -38.90
N GLY A 184 -5.52 52.40 -38.71
CA GLY A 184 -4.58 51.37 -39.14
C GLY A 184 -3.12 51.72 -38.90
N THR A 185 -2.24 50.90 -39.45
CA THR A 185 -0.79 51.09 -39.35
C THR A 185 -0.15 50.69 -40.66
N ILE A 186 0.77 51.51 -41.15
CA ILE A 186 1.57 51.18 -42.33
C ILE A 186 2.95 50.79 -41.86
N ALA A 187 3.38 49.58 -42.22
CA ALA A 187 4.70 49.06 -41.92
C ALA A 187 5.46 48.77 -43.21
N TRP A 188 6.76 49.04 -43.21
CA TRP A 188 7.65 48.87 -44.34
C TRP A 188 8.90 48.10 -43.90
N LYS A 189 9.36 47.21 -44.78
CA LYS A 189 10.68 46.57 -44.74
C LYS A 189 11.18 46.41 -46.17
N GLN A 190 12.49 46.45 -46.39
CA GLN A 190 13.10 46.41 -47.73
C GLN A 190 12.52 45.30 -48.62
N ASP A 191 12.53 44.05 -48.13
CA ASP A 191 12.09 42.89 -48.93
C ASP A 191 10.56 42.82 -49.13
N ASN A 192 9.79 43.49 -48.28
CA ASN A 192 8.33 43.37 -48.24
C ASN A 192 7.60 44.63 -48.78
N GLY A 193 8.29 45.77 -48.86
CA GLY A 193 7.70 47.07 -49.15
C GLY A 193 6.71 47.55 -48.08
N ALA A 194 5.99 48.64 -48.38
CA ALA A 194 5.00 49.21 -47.46
C ALA A 194 3.67 48.46 -47.55
N ARG A 195 3.12 48.05 -46.42
CA ARG A 195 1.88 47.27 -46.28
C ARG A 195 0.99 47.86 -45.21
N VAL A 196 -0.31 47.81 -45.46
CA VAL A 196 -1.34 48.35 -44.57
C VAL A 196 -1.87 47.24 -43.67
N ILE A 197 -1.83 47.48 -42.36
CA ILE A 197 -2.49 46.67 -41.34
C ILE A 197 -3.72 47.46 -40.90
N ALA A 198 -4.90 47.05 -41.34
CA ALA A 198 -6.13 47.80 -41.09
C ALA A 198 -6.78 47.42 -39.74
N ALA A 199 -7.68 48.27 -39.25
CA ALA A 199 -8.47 47.96 -38.07
C ALA A 199 -9.35 46.70 -38.25
N PRO A 200 -9.54 45.87 -37.20
CA PRO A 200 -8.98 46.01 -35.85
C PRO A 200 -7.61 45.34 -35.64
N MET A 201 -7.03 44.68 -36.65
CA MET A 201 -5.77 43.91 -36.51
C MET A 201 -4.56 44.77 -36.11
N HIS A 202 -4.53 46.04 -36.53
CA HIS A 202 -3.44 46.96 -36.20
C HIS A 202 -3.23 47.15 -34.69
N THR A 203 -4.28 47.00 -33.87
CA THR A 203 -4.17 47.10 -32.42
C THR A 203 -3.25 46.03 -31.84
N ILE A 204 -3.28 44.81 -32.38
CA ILE A 204 -2.36 43.75 -31.95
C ILE A 204 -0.93 44.07 -32.38
N PHE A 205 -0.73 44.43 -33.65
CA PHE A 205 0.58 44.77 -34.18
C PHE A 205 1.25 45.89 -33.38
N ASN A 206 0.50 46.94 -33.03
CA ASN A 206 1.00 48.10 -32.30
C ASN A 206 1.34 47.85 -30.82
N SER A 207 1.03 46.69 -30.28
CA SER A 207 1.43 46.34 -28.91
C SER A 207 2.93 46.07 -28.82
N ASP A 208 3.53 46.27 -27.64
CA ASP A 208 4.96 46.02 -27.42
C ASP A 208 5.39 44.60 -27.79
N ARG A 209 4.48 43.62 -27.62
CA ARG A 209 4.73 42.22 -27.99
C ARG A 209 4.44 41.92 -29.45
N GLY A 210 3.43 42.58 -30.05
CA GLY A 210 2.91 42.27 -31.38
C GLY A 210 3.95 42.37 -32.48
N TYR A 211 4.42 43.59 -32.79
CA TYR A 211 5.41 43.80 -33.87
C TYR A 211 6.72 43.03 -33.65
N ARG A 212 7.12 42.81 -32.38
CA ARG A 212 8.33 42.04 -32.05
C ARG A 212 8.19 40.55 -32.32
N SER A 213 6.99 39.99 -32.11
CA SER A 213 6.74 38.55 -32.25
C SER A 213 6.28 38.17 -33.66
N LEU A 214 5.57 39.07 -34.35
CA LEU A 214 5.09 38.87 -35.71
C LEU A 214 6.15 39.20 -36.77
N GLY A 215 7.02 40.18 -36.50
CA GLY A 215 7.87 40.77 -37.53
C GLY A 215 7.09 41.71 -38.45
N TYR A 216 7.59 41.92 -39.67
CA TYR A 216 6.94 42.80 -40.63
C TYR A 216 5.92 42.05 -41.50
N PRO A 217 4.88 42.75 -42.00
CA PRO A 217 3.93 42.16 -42.94
C PRO A 217 4.60 41.80 -44.27
N ILE A 218 4.31 40.60 -44.79
CA ILE A 218 4.92 40.08 -46.04
C ILE A 218 3.99 40.22 -47.25
N ALA A 219 2.69 40.40 -47.03
CA ALA A 219 1.68 40.55 -48.07
C ALA A 219 0.64 41.60 -47.67
N ASP A 220 -0.11 42.12 -48.65
CA ASP A 220 -1.32 42.89 -48.35
C ASP A 220 -2.41 41.97 -47.76
N GLU A 221 -3.35 42.57 -47.04
CA GLU A 221 -4.43 41.84 -46.35
C GLU A 221 -5.23 40.95 -47.31
N ALA A 222 -5.39 39.68 -46.94
CA ALA A 222 -6.19 38.71 -47.69
C ALA A 222 -7.61 38.64 -47.13
N VAL A 223 -8.62 38.70 -48.01
CA VAL A 223 -10.04 38.57 -47.63
C VAL A 223 -10.68 37.40 -48.37
N LYS A 224 -11.20 36.42 -47.63
CA LYS A 224 -11.88 35.25 -48.19
C LYS A 224 -13.02 34.79 -47.27
N GLY A 225 -14.23 34.70 -47.81
CA GLY A 225 -15.39 34.15 -47.07
C GLY A 225 -15.71 34.89 -45.76
N GLY A 226 -15.53 36.22 -45.71
CA GLY A 226 -15.75 37.02 -44.50
C GLY A 226 -14.62 36.97 -43.47
N VAL A 227 -13.54 36.24 -43.75
CA VAL A 227 -12.31 36.21 -42.95
C VAL A 227 -11.29 37.15 -43.58
N ARG A 228 -10.68 37.99 -42.74
CA ARG A 228 -9.55 38.87 -43.07
C ARG A 228 -8.30 38.29 -42.44
N ALA A 229 -7.20 38.21 -43.18
CA ALA A 229 -5.93 37.68 -42.70
C ALA A 229 -4.78 38.59 -43.11
N MET A 230 -3.93 38.92 -42.14
CA MET A 230 -2.68 39.62 -42.35
C MET A 230 -1.52 38.70 -42.03
N TYR A 231 -0.64 38.47 -42.99
CA TYR A 231 0.51 37.58 -42.87
C TYR A 231 1.79 38.36 -42.60
N PHE A 232 2.57 37.86 -41.65
CA PHE A 232 3.82 38.44 -41.18
C PHE A 232 4.95 37.41 -41.28
N GLU A 233 6.19 37.88 -41.14
CA GLU A 233 7.40 37.05 -41.21
C GLU A 233 7.38 35.85 -40.25
N MET A 234 6.80 36.01 -39.07
CA MET A 234 6.80 35.00 -38.01
C MET A 234 5.40 34.60 -37.53
N GLY A 235 4.35 35.01 -38.23
CA GLY A 235 2.98 34.73 -37.79
C GLY A 235 1.90 35.34 -38.66
N ALA A 236 0.68 35.32 -38.15
CA ALA A 236 -0.47 35.92 -38.80
C ALA A 236 -1.44 36.49 -37.77
N ILE A 237 -2.19 37.51 -38.19
CA ILE A 237 -3.38 37.99 -37.48
C ILE A 237 -4.59 37.66 -38.35
N TYR A 238 -5.55 36.96 -37.78
CA TYR A 238 -6.82 36.64 -38.43
C TYR A 238 -7.94 37.44 -37.78
N TRP A 239 -8.92 37.86 -38.57
CA TRP A 239 -10.12 38.50 -38.08
C TRP A 239 -11.36 37.94 -38.77
N SER A 240 -12.40 37.72 -37.97
CA SER A 240 -13.77 37.51 -38.43
C SER A 240 -14.73 38.18 -37.45
N GLN A 241 -15.98 38.39 -37.86
CA GLN A 241 -17.01 38.88 -36.94
C GLN A 241 -17.23 37.94 -35.74
N ALA A 242 -17.05 36.62 -35.94
CA ALA A 242 -17.28 35.62 -34.89
C ALA A 242 -16.12 35.53 -33.87
N THR A 243 -14.89 35.75 -34.30
CA THR A 243 -13.70 35.54 -33.46
C THR A 243 -13.00 36.79 -32.99
N GLY A 244 -13.26 37.95 -33.62
CA GLY A 244 -12.43 39.14 -33.46
C GLY A 244 -11.02 38.94 -34.02
N ALA A 245 -10.11 39.89 -33.73
CA ALA A 245 -8.73 39.84 -34.23
C ALA A 245 -7.87 38.97 -33.30
N GLY A 246 -7.44 37.81 -33.79
CA GLY A 246 -6.60 36.86 -33.06
C GLY A 246 -5.26 36.66 -33.74
N ALA A 247 -4.17 36.77 -32.98
CA ALA A 247 -2.82 36.55 -33.48
C ALA A 247 -2.31 35.15 -33.14
N VAL A 248 -1.49 34.61 -34.03
CA VAL A 248 -0.74 33.38 -33.81
C VAL A 248 0.65 33.56 -34.44
N TRP A 249 1.70 33.20 -33.71
CA TRP A 249 3.09 33.38 -34.14
C TRP A 249 4.02 32.27 -33.67
N GLY A 250 5.23 32.25 -34.23
CA GLY A 250 6.28 31.32 -33.86
C GLY A 250 5.88 29.85 -34.09
N PRO A 251 6.33 28.92 -33.22
CA PRO A 251 6.03 27.49 -33.38
C PRO A 251 4.54 27.15 -33.35
N ALA A 252 3.74 27.89 -32.59
CA ALA A 252 2.28 27.72 -32.58
C ALA A 252 1.65 28.04 -33.94
N TYR A 253 2.20 29.01 -34.68
CA TYR A 253 1.74 29.31 -36.04
C TYR A 253 2.05 28.20 -37.02
N LEU A 254 3.29 27.68 -36.99
CA LEU A 254 3.69 26.56 -37.85
C LEU A 254 2.81 25.33 -37.59
N ARG A 255 2.50 25.04 -36.31
CA ARG A 255 1.58 23.96 -35.96
C ARG A 255 0.15 24.23 -36.42
N TYR A 256 -0.33 25.47 -36.23
CA TYR A 256 -1.69 25.85 -36.62
C TYR A 256 -1.95 25.65 -38.12
N LEU A 257 -0.96 25.88 -38.99
CA LEU A 257 -1.13 25.70 -40.44
C LEU A 257 -1.56 24.28 -40.83
N THR A 258 -1.23 23.26 -40.03
CA THR A 258 -1.65 21.87 -40.24
C THR A 258 -2.99 21.52 -39.59
N LEU A 259 -3.55 22.41 -38.75
CA LEU A 259 -4.70 22.14 -37.87
C LEU A 259 -5.87 23.11 -38.09
N THR A 260 -5.86 23.90 -39.16
CA THR A 260 -6.90 24.89 -39.46
C THR A 260 -8.31 24.27 -39.47
N ASN A 261 -8.46 23.07 -40.04
CA ASN A 261 -9.71 22.30 -40.08
C ASN A 261 -10.12 21.69 -38.73
N VAL A 262 -9.20 21.53 -37.79
CA VAL A 262 -9.46 20.99 -36.44
C VAL A 262 -9.83 22.11 -35.48
N LEU A 263 -9.03 23.19 -35.45
CA LEU A 263 -9.13 24.24 -34.45
C LEU A 263 -10.02 25.42 -34.85
N GLY A 264 -10.21 25.64 -36.15
CA GLY A 264 -10.88 26.84 -36.66
C GLY A 264 -9.98 28.08 -36.56
N LEU A 265 -10.58 29.27 -36.51
CA LEU A 265 -9.82 30.53 -36.44
C LEU A 265 -9.29 30.81 -35.03
N PRO A 266 -8.17 31.55 -34.89
CA PRO A 266 -7.73 32.09 -33.60
C PRO A 266 -8.79 33.00 -32.98
N GLN A 267 -8.96 32.92 -31.65
CA GLN A 267 -9.82 33.83 -30.90
C GLN A 267 -9.14 35.17 -30.64
N ALA A 268 -9.94 36.20 -30.38
CA ALA A 268 -9.47 37.56 -30.15
C ALA A 268 -8.35 37.64 -29.09
N GLY A 269 -7.29 38.39 -29.43
CA GLY A 269 -6.15 38.63 -28.56
C GLY A 269 -4.85 38.02 -29.08
N MET A 270 -3.86 38.00 -28.20
CA MET A 270 -2.51 37.47 -28.44
C MET A 270 -2.32 36.15 -27.69
N PRO A 271 -1.33 35.32 -28.10
CA PRO A 271 -0.80 34.27 -27.25
C PRO A 271 -0.44 34.82 -25.85
N PHE A 272 -0.77 34.04 -24.82
CA PHE A 272 -0.61 34.41 -23.42
C PHE A 272 -0.02 33.26 -22.61
N GLY A 273 0.49 33.54 -21.41
CA GLY A 273 1.09 32.54 -20.53
C GLY A 273 1.70 33.15 -19.28
N THR A 274 2.75 32.51 -18.75
CA THR A 274 3.48 32.99 -17.57
C THR A 274 4.52 34.03 -17.96
N GLN A 275 5.14 34.70 -16.97
CA GLN A 275 6.24 35.63 -17.24
C GLN A 275 7.43 34.94 -17.93
N ALA A 276 7.70 33.67 -17.59
CA ALA A 276 8.78 32.88 -18.20
C ALA A 276 8.40 32.39 -19.61
N ASN A 277 7.13 32.05 -19.85
CA ASN A 277 6.61 31.57 -21.13
C ASN A 277 5.38 32.40 -21.53
N PRO A 278 5.55 33.62 -22.04
CA PRO A 278 4.42 34.52 -22.30
C PRO A 278 3.60 34.12 -23.54
N ASP A 279 4.07 33.14 -24.31
CA ASP A 279 3.42 32.54 -25.49
C ASP A 279 2.92 31.12 -25.25
N LEU A 280 2.72 30.75 -23.98
CA LEU A 280 2.38 29.38 -23.58
C LEU A 280 1.12 28.84 -24.24
N THR A 281 0.13 29.70 -24.50
CA THR A 281 -1.21 29.29 -24.93
C THR A 281 -1.75 30.22 -26.01
N THR A 282 -2.23 29.63 -27.10
CA THR A 282 -3.03 30.31 -28.14
C THR A 282 -4.42 29.69 -28.20
N LYS A 283 -5.47 30.52 -28.14
CA LYS A 283 -6.88 30.06 -28.19
C LYS A 283 -7.43 30.09 -29.61
N PHE A 284 -8.19 29.06 -29.95
CA PHE A 284 -8.90 28.92 -31.22
C PHE A 284 -10.38 28.63 -30.94
N GLN A 285 -11.22 28.66 -31.98
CA GLN A 285 -12.66 28.42 -31.86
C GLN A 285 -12.99 27.07 -31.22
N ARG A 286 -12.25 26.01 -31.55
CA ARG A 286 -12.54 24.63 -31.14
C ARG A 286 -11.45 24.00 -30.28
N GLY A 287 -10.41 24.75 -29.91
CA GLY A 287 -9.32 24.19 -29.11
C GLY A 287 -8.26 25.22 -28.75
N ARG A 288 -7.11 24.73 -28.29
CA ARG A 288 -5.94 25.55 -27.95
C ARG A 288 -4.67 24.90 -28.47
N ILE A 289 -3.67 25.70 -28.82
CA ILE A 289 -2.29 25.23 -28.98
C ILE A 289 -1.51 25.69 -27.76
N TYR A 290 -0.80 24.75 -27.14
CA TYR A 290 0.12 25.00 -26.04
C TYR A 290 1.55 24.87 -26.55
N TYR A 291 2.41 25.82 -26.20
CA TYR A 291 3.81 25.84 -26.64
C TYR A 291 4.78 26.10 -25.48
N ALA A 292 5.74 25.21 -25.30
CA ALA A 292 6.94 25.46 -24.52
C ALA A 292 8.17 24.90 -25.25
N ARG A 293 9.34 25.48 -25.02
CA ARG A 293 10.57 25.09 -25.74
C ARG A 293 10.96 23.62 -25.54
N HIS A 294 10.66 23.04 -24.38
CA HIS A 294 11.04 21.67 -24.04
C HIS A 294 10.05 20.61 -24.53
N THR A 295 8.77 20.93 -24.69
CA THR A 295 7.77 20.01 -25.23
C THR A 295 7.56 20.19 -26.73
N GLY A 296 7.48 21.43 -27.22
CA GLY A 296 7.02 21.75 -28.56
C GLY A 296 5.64 22.40 -28.55
N ALA A 297 5.00 22.49 -29.73
CA ALA A 297 3.67 23.06 -29.89
C ALA A 297 2.66 21.95 -30.19
N PHE A 298 1.69 21.74 -29.31
CA PHE A 298 0.65 20.70 -29.43
C PHE A 298 -0.73 21.27 -29.18
N GLU A 299 -1.72 20.81 -29.93
CA GLU A 299 -3.11 21.15 -29.71
C GLU A 299 -3.78 20.26 -28.67
N VAL A 300 -4.77 20.84 -28.02
CA VAL A 300 -5.73 20.12 -27.19
C VAL A 300 -7.11 20.69 -27.51
N HIS A 301 -8.09 19.83 -27.76
CA HIS A 301 -9.43 20.24 -28.17
C HIS A 301 -10.53 19.33 -27.60
N GLY A 302 -11.78 19.68 -27.85
CA GLY A 302 -12.95 18.89 -27.42
C GLY A 302 -12.99 18.61 -25.91
N SER A 303 -13.55 17.45 -25.54
CA SER A 303 -13.70 17.06 -24.13
C SER A 303 -12.38 16.84 -23.41
N ILE A 304 -11.30 16.50 -24.13
CA ILE A 304 -9.96 16.41 -23.56
C ILE A 304 -9.50 17.80 -23.07
N LEU A 305 -9.72 18.85 -23.87
CA LEU A 305 -9.41 20.22 -23.46
C LEU A 305 -10.24 20.65 -22.25
N ASP A 306 -11.53 20.32 -22.23
CA ASP A 306 -12.41 20.69 -21.13
C ASP A 306 -11.90 20.10 -19.80
N LEU A 307 -11.59 18.79 -19.78
CA LEU A 307 -11.00 18.14 -18.60
C LEU A 307 -9.62 18.75 -18.27
N TYR A 308 -8.72 18.88 -19.25
CA TYR A 308 -7.38 19.42 -19.02
C TYR A 308 -7.42 20.81 -18.39
N THR A 309 -8.33 21.69 -18.83
CA THR A 309 -8.50 23.02 -18.24
C THR A 309 -9.10 23.00 -16.84
N SER A 310 -10.02 22.07 -16.54
CA SER A 310 -10.52 21.86 -15.17
C SER A 310 -9.44 21.39 -14.20
N LEU A 311 -8.44 20.67 -14.72
CA LEU A 311 -7.24 20.22 -13.99
C LEU A 311 -6.13 21.29 -13.96
N GLN A 312 -6.49 22.57 -14.13
CA GLN A 312 -5.58 23.73 -14.14
C GLN A 312 -4.60 23.82 -15.34
N GLY A 313 -4.80 22.99 -16.37
CA GLY A 313 -4.02 23.03 -17.61
C GLY A 313 -2.50 22.91 -17.37
N PRO A 314 -1.66 23.73 -18.04
CA PRO A 314 -0.20 23.69 -17.86
C PRO A 314 0.30 23.94 -16.43
N SER A 315 -0.51 24.58 -15.59
CA SER A 315 -0.15 24.84 -14.19
C SER A 315 -0.53 23.69 -13.25
N GLY A 316 -1.29 22.69 -13.74
CA GLY A 316 -1.71 21.51 -13.01
C GLY A 316 -0.68 20.39 -13.03
N PHE A 317 -1.01 19.28 -12.36
CA PHE A 317 -0.09 18.13 -12.21
C PHE A 317 0.19 17.37 -13.52
N LEU A 318 -0.66 17.54 -14.54
CA LEU A 318 -0.43 16.94 -15.86
C LEU A 318 0.67 17.67 -16.65
N GLY A 319 0.99 18.92 -16.31
CA GLY A 319 2.01 19.70 -17.02
C GLY A 319 1.61 20.02 -18.47
N MET A 320 2.60 20.24 -19.33
CA MET A 320 2.41 20.57 -20.74
C MET A 320 1.95 19.35 -21.56
N PRO A 321 1.17 19.54 -22.66
CA PRO A 321 0.97 18.48 -23.63
C PRO A 321 2.29 18.15 -24.35
N ILE A 322 2.45 16.87 -24.68
CA ILE A 322 3.60 16.32 -25.43
C ILE A 322 3.17 15.59 -26.72
N SER A 323 1.87 15.53 -26.98
CA SER A 323 1.31 15.04 -28.24
C SER A 323 0.07 15.85 -28.62
N ASP A 324 -0.22 15.83 -29.91
CA ASP A 324 -1.57 16.09 -30.44
C ASP A 324 -2.58 15.08 -29.88
N GLU A 325 -3.87 15.31 -30.14
CA GLU A 325 -4.87 14.27 -29.99
C GLU A 325 -4.61 13.14 -31.01
N THR A 326 -4.49 11.92 -30.51
CA THR A 326 -4.19 10.73 -31.30
C THR A 326 -5.33 9.73 -31.22
N GLU A 327 -5.60 9.05 -32.33
CA GLU A 327 -6.62 8.01 -32.41
C GLU A 327 -6.17 6.74 -31.69
N VAL A 328 -7.06 6.21 -30.84
CA VAL A 328 -6.86 4.92 -30.17
C VAL A 328 -7.60 3.85 -30.96
N HIS A 329 -6.88 2.80 -31.34
CA HIS A 329 -7.38 1.70 -32.16
C HIS A 329 -7.42 0.39 -31.37
N ASP A 330 -8.41 -0.46 -31.63
CA ASP A 330 -8.43 -1.83 -31.13
C ASP A 330 -7.47 -2.75 -31.92
N ALA A 331 -7.37 -4.02 -31.52
CA ALA A 331 -6.51 -5.01 -32.17
C ALA A 331 -6.86 -5.28 -33.66
N THR A 332 -8.04 -4.86 -34.13
CA THR A 332 -8.48 -4.98 -35.52
C THR A 332 -8.17 -3.74 -36.36
N GLY A 333 -7.62 -2.68 -35.74
CA GLY A 333 -7.36 -1.41 -36.38
C GLY A 333 -8.59 -0.50 -36.46
N ARG A 334 -9.66 -0.78 -35.71
CA ARG A 334 -10.83 0.10 -35.63
C ARG A 334 -10.61 1.17 -34.57
N GLN A 335 -10.91 2.42 -34.89
CA GLN A 335 -10.89 3.50 -33.91
C GLN A 335 -11.96 3.28 -32.83
N ILE A 336 -11.53 3.29 -31.57
CA ILE A 336 -12.35 3.09 -30.37
C ILE A 336 -12.37 4.32 -29.44
N GLY A 337 -11.48 5.29 -29.67
CA GLY A 337 -11.47 6.57 -28.96
C GLY A 337 -10.27 7.42 -29.38
N VAL A 338 -9.91 8.37 -28.53
CA VAL A 338 -8.79 9.29 -28.72
C VAL A 338 -8.04 9.52 -27.41
N ALA A 339 -6.79 9.96 -27.49
CA ALA A 339 -5.95 10.27 -26.34
C ALA A 339 -4.98 11.42 -26.62
N SER A 340 -4.72 12.24 -25.61
CA SER A 340 -3.63 13.23 -25.61
C SER A 340 -2.68 12.94 -24.46
N VAL A 341 -1.38 12.95 -24.74
CA VAL A 341 -0.33 12.70 -23.77
C VAL A 341 0.21 14.02 -23.24
N PHE A 342 0.42 14.07 -21.92
CA PHE A 342 0.96 15.20 -21.18
C PHE A 342 2.20 14.75 -20.39
N GLU A 343 3.01 15.69 -19.93
CA GLU A 343 4.23 15.39 -19.15
C GLU A 343 3.96 14.51 -17.92
N GLY A 344 2.86 14.76 -17.22
CA GLY A 344 2.47 14.07 -16.00
C GLY A 344 1.47 12.92 -16.18
N GLY A 345 0.91 12.71 -17.38
CA GLY A 345 -0.13 11.70 -17.58
C GLY A 345 -0.74 11.66 -18.97
N THR A 346 -1.87 10.98 -19.12
CA THR A 346 -2.60 10.88 -20.40
C THR A 346 -4.08 11.06 -20.14
N ILE A 347 -4.74 11.88 -20.95
CA ILE A 347 -6.21 11.96 -20.95
C ILE A 347 -6.71 11.11 -22.11
N TYR A 348 -7.60 10.17 -21.79
CA TYR A 348 -8.27 9.32 -22.77
C TYR A 348 -9.73 9.74 -22.88
N HIS A 349 -10.29 9.66 -24.08
CA HIS A 349 -11.71 9.91 -24.33
C HIS A 349 -12.30 8.80 -25.21
N SER A 350 -13.47 8.30 -24.79
CA SER A 350 -14.35 7.48 -25.62
C SER A 350 -15.78 8.01 -25.54
N SER A 351 -16.61 7.67 -26.53
CA SER A 351 -18.04 8.02 -26.52
C SER A 351 -18.80 7.44 -25.33
N ARG A 352 -18.32 6.33 -24.74
CA ARG A 352 -18.96 5.66 -23.61
C ARG A 352 -18.52 6.21 -22.26
N THR A 353 -17.24 6.56 -22.11
CA THR A 353 -16.65 6.92 -20.82
C THR A 353 -16.40 8.42 -20.64
N GLY A 354 -16.44 9.20 -21.73
CA GLY A 354 -16.01 10.60 -21.70
C GLY A 354 -14.50 10.73 -21.49
N ALA A 355 -14.04 11.96 -21.25
CA ALA A 355 -12.63 12.25 -21.01
C ALA A 355 -12.25 11.93 -19.55
N ASN A 356 -11.20 11.13 -19.34
CA ASN A 356 -10.65 10.83 -18.03
C ASN A 356 -9.12 10.76 -18.08
N GLU A 357 -8.46 11.32 -17.06
CA GLU A 357 -7.01 11.29 -16.94
C GLU A 357 -6.52 10.02 -16.22
N VAL A 358 -5.36 9.53 -16.62
CA VAL A 358 -4.63 8.49 -15.89
C VAL A 358 -3.18 8.93 -15.78
N HIS A 359 -2.58 8.82 -14.59
CA HIS A 359 -1.23 9.30 -14.32
C HIS A 359 -0.46 8.40 -13.35
N GLY A 360 0.80 8.72 -13.09
CA GLY A 360 1.64 8.05 -12.10
C GLY A 360 1.83 6.54 -12.32
N GLU A 361 1.91 5.77 -11.23
CA GLU A 361 2.07 4.31 -11.30
C GLU A 361 0.85 3.60 -11.90
N ILE A 362 -0.34 4.19 -11.75
CA ILE A 362 -1.57 3.67 -12.35
C ILE A 362 -1.46 3.71 -13.88
N LEU A 363 -1.02 4.82 -14.47
CA LEU A 363 -0.79 4.93 -15.91
C LEU A 363 0.24 3.92 -16.41
N LYS A 364 1.35 3.77 -15.67
CA LYS A 364 2.40 2.79 -16.03
C LYS A 364 1.86 1.36 -16.07
N THR A 365 1.08 0.95 -15.05
CA THR A 365 0.42 -0.36 -15.05
C THR A 365 -0.60 -0.47 -16.18
N TYR A 366 -1.41 0.55 -16.40
CA TYR A 366 -2.43 0.56 -17.44
C TYR A 366 -1.82 0.39 -18.85
N GLN A 367 -0.74 1.12 -19.16
CA GLN A 367 -0.02 0.99 -20.43
C GLN A 367 0.62 -0.39 -20.61
N ARG A 368 1.20 -0.97 -19.55
CA ARG A 368 1.73 -2.35 -19.59
C ARG A 368 0.65 -3.39 -19.92
N LEU A 369 -0.60 -3.12 -19.52
CA LEU A 369 -1.75 -3.98 -19.80
C LEU A 369 -2.39 -3.71 -21.17
N GLY A 370 -1.76 -2.88 -22.01
CA GLY A 370 -2.24 -2.56 -23.37
C GLY A 370 -3.12 -1.31 -23.46
N GLY A 371 -3.27 -0.54 -22.37
CA GLY A 371 -4.06 0.68 -22.35
C GLY A 371 -5.54 0.44 -22.72
N PRO A 372 -6.21 1.35 -23.45
CA PRO A 372 -7.63 1.20 -23.77
C PRO A 372 -7.96 0.02 -24.68
N ALA A 373 -6.99 -0.47 -25.47
CA ALA A 373 -7.14 -1.67 -26.29
C ALA A 373 -6.91 -2.98 -25.50
N GLY A 374 -6.44 -2.86 -24.25
CA GLY A 374 -6.17 -3.97 -23.35
C GLY A 374 -7.42 -4.52 -22.64
N SER A 375 -7.19 -5.44 -21.71
CA SER A 375 -8.27 -6.14 -20.99
C SER A 375 -9.14 -5.22 -20.13
N LEU A 376 -8.60 -4.11 -19.64
CA LEU A 376 -9.30 -3.16 -18.77
C LEU A 376 -10.25 -2.22 -19.51
N GLY A 377 -10.04 -1.96 -20.81
CA GLY A 377 -10.79 -0.96 -21.58
C GLY A 377 -10.47 0.49 -21.17
N PHE A 378 -11.30 1.46 -21.59
CA PHE A 378 -11.09 2.90 -21.31
C PHE A 378 -11.24 3.24 -19.81
N PRO A 379 -10.57 4.31 -19.33
CA PRO A 379 -10.81 4.84 -17.99
C PRO A 379 -12.21 5.45 -17.87
N ILE A 380 -12.89 5.13 -16.78
CA ILE A 380 -14.20 5.68 -16.36
C ILE A 380 -14.01 6.86 -15.39
N THR A 381 -12.92 6.84 -14.63
CA THR A 381 -12.61 7.90 -13.66
C THR A 381 -11.15 8.31 -13.76
N GLY A 382 -10.89 9.57 -13.42
CA GLY A 382 -9.59 10.01 -12.93
C GLY A 382 -9.14 9.30 -11.65
N GLU A 383 -7.96 9.66 -11.14
CA GLU A 383 -7.45 9.08 -9.89
C GLU A 383 -8.24 9.58 -8.68
N ARG A 384 -8.78 8.65 -7.91
CA ARG A 384 -9.56 8.91 -6.68
C ARG A 384 -8.84 8.38 -5.46
N GLY A 385 -9.05 9.05 -4.32
CA GLY A 385 -8.63 8.55 -3.02
C GLY A 385 -9.64 7.58 -2.43
N ALA A 386 -9.14 6.55 -1.75
CA ALA A 386 -9.91 5.64 -0.92
C ALA A 386 -9.31 5.59 0.50
N GLN A 387 -9.89 4.75 1.36
CA GLN A 387 -9.41 4.55 2.73
C GLN A 387 -7.97 4.01 2.75
N ASN A 388 -7.29 4.15 3.90
CA ASN A 388 -5.91 3.68 4.16
C ASN A 388 -4.84 4.22 3.20
N GLY A 389 -5.08 5.37 2.57
CA GLY A 389 -4.13 6.01 1.66
C GLY A 389 -4.03 5.35 0.28
N VAL A 390 -4.99 4.48 -0.05
CA VAL A 390 -5.12 3.90 -1.39
C VAL A 390 -5.61 4.95 -2.38
N ARG A 391 -5.04 4.90 -3.57
CA ARG A 391 -5.47 5.62 -4.76
C ARG A 391 -5.95 4.62 -5.79
N TYR A 392 -6.95 4.97 -6.59
CA TYR A 392 -7.41 4.09 -7.64
C TYR A 392 -7.93 4.86 -8.85
N SER A 393 -7.87 4.24 -10.02
CA SER A 393 -8.61 4.67 -11.20
C SER A 393 -9.45 3.51 -11.69
N ALA A 394 -10.69 3.79 -12.07
CA ALA A 394 -11.60 2.76 -12.54
C ALA A 394 -11.65 2.71 -14.06
N PHE A 395 -11.79 1.52 -14.60
CA PHE A 395 -11.82 1.22 -16.03
C PHE A 395 -13.08 0.40 -16.35
N GLU A 396 -13.36 0.24 -17.65
CA GLU A 396 -14.55 -0.48 -18.13
C GLU A 396 -14.68 -1.91 -17.56
N ASN A 397 -13.56 -2.62 -17.41
CA ASN A 397 -13.54 -4.02 -16.97
C ASN A 397 -12.70 -4.27 -15.71
N GLY A 398 -12.48 -3.25 -14.88
CA GLY A 398 -11.73 -3.43 -13.63
C GLY A 398 -11.29 -2.11 -13.01
N VAL A 399 -10.42 -2.20 -12.02
CA VAL A 399 -9.85 -1.05 -11.32
C VAL A 399 -8.34 -1.23 -11.21
N ILE A 400 -7.56 -0.17 -11.36
CA ILE A 400 -6.16 -0.18 -10.96
C ILE A 400 -6.04 0.57 -9.65
N VAL A 401 -5.49 -0.11 -8.64
CA VAL A 401 -5.26 0.44 -7.30
C VAL A 401 -3.76 0.64 -7.07
N TRP A 402 -3.42 1.63 -6.25
CA TRP A 402 -2.07 1.94 -5.86
C TRP A 402 -2.03 2.49 -4.43
N ARG A 403 -0.96 2.20 -3.70
CA ARG A 403 -0.69 2.79 -2.39
C ARG A 403 0.79 3.12 -2.29
N GLY A 404 1.11 4.18 -1.56
CA GLY A 404 2.50 4.49 -1.20
C GLY A 404 3.14 3.31 -0.46
N GLY A 405 4.27 2.81 -0.98
CA GLY A 405 4.98 1.65 -0.45
C GLY A 405 4.80 0.36 -1.25
N TRP A 406 3.87 0.30 -2.22
CA TRP A 406 3.82 -0.81 -3.18
C TRP A 406 4.88 -0.67 -4.27
N GLU A 407 5.40 -1.80 -4.75
CA GLU A 407 6.37 -1.83 -5.87
C GLU A 407 5.74 -1.33 -7.18
N SER A 408 4.44 -1.55 -7.39
CA SER A 408 3.69 -1.07 -8.55
C SER A 408 2.18 -1.04 -8.29
N ALA A 409 1.44 -0.28 -9.10
CA ALA A 409 -0.03 -0.31 -9.08
C ALA A 409 -0.56 -1.65 -9.63
N LYS A 410 -1.73 -2.10 -9.17
CA LYS A 410 -2.28 -3.42 -9.47
C LYS A 410 -3.65 -3.34 -10.11
N ALA A 411 -3.82 -4.09 -11.20
CA ALA A 411 -5.12 -4.26 -11.84
C ALA A 411 -5.92 -5.35 -11.12
N VAL A 412 -7.12 -4.99 -10.71
CA VAL A 412 -8.08 -5.87 -10.02
C VAL A 412 -9.34 -5.95 -10.87
N CYS A 413 -9.58 -7.13 -11.43
CA CYS A 413 -10.79 -7.43 -12.21
C CYS A 413 -11.70 -8.43 -11.50
N GLU A 414 -11.15 -9.18 -10.54
CA GLU A 414 -11.86 -10.22 -9.79
C GLU A 414 -11.22 -10.38 -8.41
N TYR A 415 -12.06 -10.68 -7.42
CA TYR A 415 -11.68 -11.07 -6.07
C TYR A 415 -12.35 -12.34 -5.62
N GLU A 416 -11.70 -13.08 -4.74
CA GLU A 416 -12.27 -14.17 -3.96
C GLU A 416 -12.71 -13.63 -2.59
N VAL A 417 -13.99 -13.76 -2.27
CA VAL A 417 -14.48 -13.65 -0.89
C VAL A 417 -14.34 -15.02 -0.26
N TYR A 418 -13.36 -15.19 0.63
CA TYR A 418 -13.04 -16.44 1.31
C TYR A 418 -13.46 -16.38 2.77
N VAL A 419 -14.37 -17.25 3.20
CA VAL A 419 -14.76 -17.38 4.62
C VAL A 419 -14.05 -18.59 5.20
N GLU A 420 -13.14 -18.36 6.15
CA GLU A 420 -12.35 -19.42 6.78
C GLU A 420 -13.21 -20.15 7.83
N GLN A 421 -13.73 -19.42 8.80
CA GLN A 421 -14.43 -20.01 9.95
C GLN A 421 -15.33 -19.01 10.69
N VAL A 422 -16.28 -19.56 11.43
CA VAL A 422 -17.08 -18.89 12.46
C VAL A 422 -16.66 -19.44 13.81
N LEU A 423 -16.32 -18.56 14.74
CA LEU A 423 -15.94 -18.89 16.11
C LEU A 423 -17.05 -18.41 17.04
N GLY A 424 -17.86 -19.32 17.56
CA GLY A 424 -18.69 -19.10 18.74
C GLY A 424 -17.98 -19.55 20.01
N GLY A 425 -18.29 -18.91 21.14
CA GLY A 425 -17.77 -19.31 22.45
C GLY A 425 -18.42 -20.60 22.96
N LYS A 426 -18.20 -20.96 24.24
CA LYS A 426 -19.00 -21.99 24.93
C LYS A 426 -20.46 -21.55 24.98
N ILE A 427 -21.38 -22.48 24.72
CA ILE A 427 -22.81 -22.29 25.02
C ILE A 427 -23.09 -23.00 26.35
N ASP A 428 -23.77 -22.31 27.26
CA ASP A 428 -24.26 -22.89 28.52
C ASP A 428 -25.73 -23.33 28.32
N ASP A 429 -25.92 -24.52 27.75
CA ASP A 429 -27.24 -25.14 27.55
C ASP A 429 -27.66 -26.06 28.72
N GLY A 430 -27.05 -25.84 29.88
CA GLY A 430 -27.35 -26.55 31.11
C GLY A 430 -26.36 -27.68 31.44
N PRO A 431 -26.64 -28.45 32.51
CA PRO A 431 -25.62 -29.26 33.20
C PRO A 431 -25.09 -30.48 32.45
N TRP A 432 -25.54 -30.75 31.21
CA TRP A 432 -25.23 -31.98 30.48
C TRP A 432 -24.80 -31.78 29.02
N ASP A 433 -24.90 -30.58 28.46
CA ASP A 433 -24.41 -30.28 27.12
C ASP A 433 -23.86 -28.85 27.05
N SER A 434 -22.69 -28.69 26.45
CA SER A 434 -21.94 -27.43 26.37
C SER A 434 -21.24 -27.24 25.01
N SER A 435 -21.57 -28.07 24.03
CA SER A 435 -21.05 -27.90 22.67
C SER A 435 -22.09 -27.16 21.86
N GLY A 436 -21.88 -25.85 21.64
CA GLY A 436 -22.69 -25.12 20.67
C GLY A 436 -22.71 -25.80 19.32
N GLU A 437 -23.89 -26.16 18.83
CA GLU A 437 -24.11 -26.97 17.65
C GLU A 437 -24.39 -26.09 16.43
N PHE A 438 -23.39 -25.29 16.06
CA PHE A 438 -23.54 -24.28 15.03
C PHE A 438 -23.52 -24.83 13.60
N PHE A 439 -24.44 -24.31 12.79
CA PHE A 439 -24.30 -24.24 11.35
C PHE A 439 -24.43 -22.78 10.87
N ALA A 440 -23.80 -22.47 9.75
CA ALA A 440 -23.89 -21.16 9.13
C ALA A 440 -24.63 -21.23 7.79
N ARG A 441 -25.29 -20.13 7.43
CA ARG A 441 -25.80 -19.89 6.08
C ARG A 441 -25.11 -18.65 5.51
N VAL A 442 -24.32 -18.86 4.46
CA VAL A 442 -23.61 -17.78 3.77
C VAL A 442 -24.48 -17.24 2.63
N THR A 443 -24.62 -15.93 2.57
CA THR A 443 -25.23 -15.19 1.48
C THR A 443 -24.21 -14.17 0.98
N LEU A 444 -23.96 -14.16 -0.32
CA LEU A 444 -23.04 -13.25 -0.97
C LEU A 444 -23.74 -12.63 -2.16
N GLU A 445 -23.87 -11.31 -2.14
CA GLU A 445 -24.33 -10.53 -3.27
C GLU A 445 -23.21 -9.61 -3.72
N ALA A 446 -23.03 -9.47 -5.03
CA ALA A 446 -22.08 -8.50 -5.58
C ALA A 446 -22.63 -7.88 -6.85
N ASN A 447 -22.44 -6.56 -7.01
CA ASN A 447 -22.83 -5.81 -8.21
C ASN A 447 -24.33 -6.01 -8.57
N GLY A 448 -25.19 -6.09 -7.55
CA GLY A 448 -26.64 -6.35 -7.72
C GLY A 448 -27.01 -7.79 -8.09
N GLN A 449 -26.06 -8.73 -8.11
CA GLN A 449 -26.29 -10.15 -8.35
C GLN A 449 -26.10 -10.98 -7.07
N CYS A 450 -27.00 -11.91 -6.80
CA CYS A 450 -26.83 -12.89 -5.73
C CYS A 450 -25.92 -14.03 -6.23
N LEU A 451 -24.68 -14.07 -5.75
CA LEU A 451 -23.68 -15.09 -6.10
C LEU A 451 -23.86 -16.35 -5.26
N VAL A 452 -24.26 -16.19 -4.00
CA VAL A 452 -24.50 -17.27 -3.04
C VAL A 452 -25.77 -16.96 -2.28
N ASN A 453 -26.72 -17.90 -2.27
CA ASN A 453 -28.01 -17.73 -1.59
C ASN A 453 -28.14 -18.73 -0.44
N ARG A 454 -27.90 -18.27 0.80
CA ARG A 454 -28.05 -19.05 2.04
C ARG A 454 -27.40 -20.45 1.99
N GLU A 455 -26.21 -20.56 1.40
CA GLU A 455 -25.46 -21.82 1.34
C GLU A 455 -25.11 -22.29 2.75
N ARG A 456 -25.51 -23.53 3.11
CA ARG A 456 -25.36 -24.08 4.47
C ARG A 456 -24.00 -24.73 4.68
N HIS A 457 -23.35 -24.42 5.81
CA HIS A 457 -22.09 -25.00 6.26
C HIS A 457 -22.19 -25.48 7.72
N PRO A 458 -21.90 -26.77 8.03
CA PRO A 458 -21.71 -27.86 7.07
C PRO A 458 -23.00 -28.13 6.28
N ARG A 459 -22.94 -28.96 5.22
CA ARG A 459 -24.12 -29.23 4.37
C ARG A 459 -25.28 -29.90 5.11
N SER A 460 -24.99 -30.60 6.21
CA SER A 460 -25.93 -31.27 7.11
C SER A 460 -25.31 -31.40 8.49
N GLY A 461 -26.11 -31.42 9.56
CA GLY A 461 -25.62 -31.50 10.93
C GLY A 461 -24.96 -30.22 11.43
N SER A 462 -24.51 -30.24 12.67
CA SER A 462 -23.88 -29.12 13.35
C SER A 462 -22.36 -29.29 13.40
N SER A 463 -21.67 -28.19 13.70
CA SER A 463 -20.28 -28.19 14.13
C SER A 463 -20.23 -27.59 15.52
N GLY A 464 -19.26 -28.00 16.34
CA GLY A 464 -19.06 -27.39 17.65
C GLY A 464 -18.80 -25.87 17.57
N ALA A 465 -18.52 -25.27 18.72
CA ALA A 465 -18.22 -23.84 18.91
C ALA A 465 -17.33 -23.18 17.82
N CYS A 466 -16.42 -23.91 17.16
CA CYS A 466 -15.80 -23.47 15.90
C CYS A 466 -16.37 -24.21 14.68
N LEU A 467 -17.00 -23.47 13.79
CA LEU A 467 -17.49 -23.92 12.50
C LEU A 467 -16.52 -23.53 11.39
N LYS A 468 -15.88 -24.53 10.77
CA LYS A 468 -15.03 -24.33 9.59
C LYS A 468 -15.88 -24.23 8.33
N ILE A 469 -15.68 -23.17 7.55
CA ILE A 469 -16.32 -22.98 6.25
C ILE A 469 -15.32 -23.25 5.13
N GLU A 470 -14.11 -22.69 5.24
CA GLU A 470 -12.99 -22.82 4.31
C GLU A 470 -13.40 -22.77 2.82
N LYS A 471 -14.22 -21.77 2.48
CA LYS A 471 -14.83 -21.66 1.14
C LYS A 471 -14.65 -20.26 0.57
N GLY A 472 -14.27 -20.22 -0.72
CA GLY A 472 -14.13 -19.00 -1.50
C GLY A 472 -15.13 -18.91 -2.65
N TRP A 473 -15.55 -17.68 -2.95
CA TRP A 473 -16.41 -17.33 -4.09
C TRP A 473 -15.83 -16.16 -4.87
N LYS A 474 -15.75 -16.30 -6.21
CA LYS A 474 -15.22 -15.27 -7.12
C LYS A 474 -16.24 -14.15 -7.34
N VAL A 475 -15.77 -12.91 -7.30
CA VAL A 475 -16.53 -11.66 -7.37
C VAL A 475 -15.86 -10.75 -8.38
N PRO A 476 -16.51 -10.41 -9.52
CA PRO A 476 -15.95 -9.46 -10.47
C PRO A 476 -15.91 -8.05 -9.86
N ILE A 477 -14.79 -7.35 -10.04
CA ILE A 477 -14.57 -5.99 -9.54
C ILE A 477 -14.74 -4.98 -10.67
N ARG A 478 -15.49 -3.92 -10.38
CA ARG A 478 -15.86 -2.82 -11.26
C ARG A 478 -15.80 -1.50 -10.48
N HIS A 479 -15.91 -0.40 -11.22
CA HIS A 479 -15.95 0.96 -10.66
C HIS A 479 -17.11 1.20 -9.67
N ASP A 480 -18.21 0.47 -9.81
CA ASP A 480 -19.42 0.57 -9.01
C ASP A 480 -19.60 -0.63 -8.08
N THR A 481 -18.52 -1.39 -7.82
CA THR A 481 -18.64 -2.62 -7.06
C THR A 481 -19.21 -2.39 -5.67
N GLN A 482 -20.25 -3.18 -5.39
CA GLN A 482 -20.88 -3.33 -4.09
C GLN A 482 -20.83 -4.82 -3.76
N ILE A 483 -20.23 -5.18 -2.63
CA ILE A 483 -20.19 -6.54 -2.10
C ILE A 483 -20.97 -6.55 -0.79
N TYR A 484 -21.91 -7.47 -0.69
CA TYR A 484 -22.69 -7.73 0.51
C TYR A 484 -22.43 -9.17 0.94
N LEU A 485 -21.71 -9.33 2.04
CA LEU A 485 -21.50 -10.62 2.68
C LEU A 485 -22.36 -10.68 3.93
N LYS A 486 -23.17 -11.73 4.00
CA LYS A 486 -23.97 -12.07 5.15
C LYS A 486 -23.70 -13.51 5.54
N VAL A 487 -23.37 -13.74 6.81
CA VAL A 487 -23.24 -15.08 7.37
C VAL A 487 -24.17 -15.17 8.57
N ASP A 488 -25.24 -15.93 8.44
CA ASP A 488 -26.15 -16.26 9.54
C ASP A 488 -25.62 -17.46 10.30
N VAL A 489 -25.61 -17.40 11.63
CA VAL A 489 -25.22 -18.51 12.50
C VAL A 489 -26.45 -18.98 13.26
N TRP A 490 -26.66 -20.28 13.21
CA TRP A 490 -27.79 -21.00 13.78
C TRP A 490 -27.26 -22.16 14.58
N ASP A 491 -28.06 -22.61 15.52
CA ASP A 491 -27.81 -23.80 16.33
C ASP A 491 -28.87 -24.83 15.97
N GLU A 492 -28.42 -26.05 15.71
CA GLU A 492 -29.29 -27.14 15.24
C GLU A 492 -29.81 -27.93 16.44
N ASP A 493 -31.06 -27.69 16.82
CA ASP A 493 -31.73 -28.46 17.86
C ASP A 493 -32.65 -29.54 17.26
N GLY A 494 -32.47 -30.79 17.70
CA GLY A 494 -33.32 -31.91 17.29
C GLY A 494 -34.76 -31.87 17.83
N LEU A 495 -35.07 -31.04 18.83
CA LEU A 495 -36.37 -31.04 19.54
C LEU A 495 -37.11 -29.69 19.55
N SER A 496 -36.40 -28.55 19.49
CA SER A 496 -36.96 -27.17 19.59
C SER A 496 -37.03 -26.42 18.25
N GLY A 497 -36.33 -26.91 17.22
CA GLY A 497 -36.16 -26.23 15.93
C GLY A 497 -35.00 -25.23 15.94
N ASP A 498 -34.34 -25.04 14.78
CA ASP A 498 -33.10 -24.25 14.67
C ASP A 498 -33.18 -22.86 15.32
N GLU A 499 -32.32 -22.60 16.30
CA GLU A 499 -32.27 -21.31 16.99
C GLU A 499 -31.27 -20.37 16.30
N TYR A 500 -31.70 -19.13 16.02
CA TYR A 500 -30.81 -18.11 15.44
C TYR A 500 -29.93 -17.48 16.52
N HIS A 501 -28.61 -17.57 16.36
CA HIS A 501 -27.62 -17.09 17.32
C HIS A 501 -26.91 -15.80 16.90
N GLY A 502 -26.96 -15.45 15.62
CA GLY A 502 -26.60 -14.11 15.15
C GLY A 502 -26.04 -14.08 13.74
N ARG A 503 -25.43 -12.95 13.36
CA ARG A 503 -24.99 -12.68 11.99
C ARG A 503 -23.81 -11.71 11.95
N ILE A 504 -22.98 -11.84 10.90
CA ILE A 504 -22.29 -10.68 10.32
C ILE A 504 -22.98 -10.24 9.05
N GLU A 505 -23.12 -8.93 8.93
CA GLU A 505 -23.64 -8.27 7.76
C GLU A 505 -22.67 -7.15 7.39
N VAL A 506 -21.85 -7.38 6.37
CA VAL A 506 -20.84 -6.42 5.93
C VAL A 506 -21.11 -6.01 4.49
N ARG A 507 -20.96 -4.70 4.26
CA ARG A 507 -21.08 -4.08 2.95
C ARG A 507 -19.76 -3.42 2.62
N TYR A 508 -19.24 -3.75 1.44
CA TYR A 508 -18.10 -3.08 0.84
C TYR A 508 -18.55 -2.41 -0.44
N ASP A 509 -18.30 -1.12 -0.54
CA ASP A 509 -18.26 -0.44 -1.82
C ASP A 509 -16.82 -0.32 -2.30
N ILE A 510 -16.63 0.16 -3.52
CA ILE A 510 -15.28 0.36 -4.08
C ILE A 510 -14.38 1.30 -3.25
N ASN A 511 -14.92 2.14 -2.35
CA ASN A 511 -14.12 3.05 -1.52
C ASN A 511 -13.72 2.43 -0.18
N THR A 512 -14.59 1.57 0.37
CA THR A 512 -14.45 0.89 1.67
C THR A 512 -13.84 -0.50 1.55
N LEU A 513 -13.90 -1.12 0.37
CA LEU A 513 -13.23 -2.39 0.04
C LEU A 513 -11.73 -2.34 0.34
N TRP A 514 -11.12 -1.15 0.21
CA TRP A 514 -9.69 -0.93 0.48
C TRP A 514 -9.42 -0.49 1.92
N GLY A 515 -10.45 -0.07 2.68
CA GLY A 515 -10.33 0.34 4.08
C GLY A 515 -10.05 -0.79 5.05
N THR A 516 -10.14 -2.01 4.56
CA THR A 516 -9.88 -3.25 5.25
C THR A 516 -8.47 -3.80 4.98
N LEU A 517 -7.72 -3.10 4.11
CA LEU A 517 -6.29 -3.33 3.97
C LEU A 517 -5.58 -2.95 5.27
N SER A 518 -4.49 -3.64 5.59
CA SER A 518 -3.72 -3.36 6.79
C SER A 518 -3.06 -1.98 6.75
N ASN A 519 -2.48 -1.54 7.87
CA ASN A 519 -1.68 -0.31 7.88
C ASN A 519 -0.30 -0.47 7.21
N SER A 520 0.10 -1.70 6.86
CA SER A 520 1.41 -1.98 6.28
C SER A 520 1.29 -2.58 4.87
N PRO A 521 1.76 -1.86 3.83
CA PRO A 521 1.66 -2.32 2.44
C PRO A 521 2.30 -3.69 2.16
N ALA A 522 3.18 -4.18 3.03
CA ALA A 522 3.84 -5.48 2.88
C ALA A 522 2.94 -6.68 3.24
N ILE A 523 1.83 -6.47 3.96
CA ILE A 523 0.90 -7.52 4.42
C ILE A 523 -0.25 -7.73 3.45
N ASP A 524 -0.64 -6.62 2.83
CA ASP A 524 -1.57 -6.60 1.73
C ASP A 524 -0.78 -7.16 0.55
N GLY A 525 -0.86 -8.48 0.29
CA GLY A 525 -0.16 -9.15 -0.82
C GLY A 525 -0.63 -8.60 -2.17
N GLU A 526 -0.12 -7.40 -2.43
CA GLU A 526 -0.39 -6.34 -3.37
C GLU A 526 -1.85 -5.93 -3.59
N VAL A 527 -2.89 -6.74 -3.30
CA VAL A 527 -4.24 -6.29 -2.92
C VAL A 527 -5.02 -7.44 -2.23
N GLY A 528 -5.09 -7.46 -0.91
CA GLY A 528 -5.81 -8.49 -0.15
C GLY A 528 -6.14 -8.06 1.27
N VAL A 529 -7.33 -8.45 1.75
CA VAL A 529 -7.98 -7.96 2.96
C VAL A 529 -8.13 -9.09 3.97
N TRP A 530 -7.66 -8.92 5.21
CA TRP A 530 -8.02 -9.82 6.32
C TRP A 530 -8.93 -9.09 7.30
N ASN A 531 -10.17 -9.57 7.47
CA ASN A 531 -11.11 -8.98 8.40
C ASN A 531 -11.54 -9.99 9.46
N GLN A 532 -11.34 -9.59 10.72
CA GLN A 532 -12.05 -10.13 11.86
C GLN A 532 -13.16 -9.18 12.26
N GLN A 533 -14.40 -9.65 12.22
CA GLN A 533 -15.54 -8.86 12.65
C GLN A 533 -16.27 -9.56 13.79
N PRO A 534 -16.63 -8.83 14.88
CA PRO A 534 -17.53 -9.33 15.90
C PRO A 534 -18.98 -9.33 15.36
N MET A 535 -19.85 -10.11 15.98
CA MET A 535 -21.28 -10.17 15.63
C MET A 535 -22.01 -8.84 15.75
N THR A 536 -23.01 -8.66 14.87
CA THR A 536 -23.99 -7.57 14.94
C THR A 536 -25.38 -8.14 15.23
N THR A 537 -25.75 -8.23 16.51
CA THR A 537 -27.12 -8.35 17.10
C THR A 537 -27.93 -9.67 17.03
N LYS A 538 -28.63 -9.94 18.14
CA LYS A 538 -30.08 -10.25 18.24
C LYS A 538 -30.66 -9.39 19.38
N GLY A 539 -31.89 -8.88 19.23
CA GLY A 539 -32.55 -8.02 20.22
C GLY A 539 -32.70 -8.66 21.61
N ALA A 540 -33.03 -7.82 22.60
CA ALA A 540 -33.05 -7.94 24.08
C ALA A 540 -33.35 -9.28 24.82
N SER A 541 -33.46 -10.43 24.16
CA SER A 541 -33.91 -11.71 24.77
C SER A 541 -33.00 -12.93 24.52
N SER A 542 -31.80 -12.79 23.94
CA SER A 542 -30.85 -13.92 23.83
C SER A 542 -29.88 -13.98 25.02
N PRO A 543 -29.37 -15.18 25.39
CA PRO A 543 -28.38 -15.34 26.45
C PRO A 543 -27.08 -14.56 26.15
N LYS A 544 -26.31 -14.30 27.21
CA LYS A 544 -25.12 -13.43 27.25
C LYS A 544 -23.95 -13.97 26.40
N PHE A 545 -24.01 -13.84 25.08
CA PHE A 545 -22.87 -14.15 24.21
C PHE A 545 -21.88 -12.97 24.15
N GLY A 546 -20.64 -13.19 24.57
CA GLY A 546 -19.57 -12.17 24.58
C GLY A 546 -18.94 -11.88 23.21
N SER A 547 -18.81 -12.86 22.31
CA SER A 547 -18.36 -12.62 20.92
C SER A 547 -18.44 -13.86 20.04
N ILE A 548 -19.25 -13.84 18.96
CA ILE A 548 -18.98 -14.69 17.79
C ILE A 548 -18.10 -13.88 16.82
N ARG A 549 -16.99 -14.47 16.37
CA ARG A 549 -16.01 -13.85 15.46
C ARG A 549 -15.97 -14.56 14.12
N PHE A 550 -15.80 -13.78 13.05
CA PHE A 550 -15.71 -14.30 11.68
C PHE A 550 -14.34 -14.00 11.10
N ASN A 551 -13.68 -15.03 10.56
CA ASN A 551 -12.47 -14.86 9.76
C ASN A 551 -12.86 -14.95 8.28
N TYR A 552 -12.75 -13.85 7.55
CA TYR A 552 -12.86 -13.87 6.09
C TYR A 552 -11.83 -12.95 5.44
N THR A 553 -11.58 -13.21 4.17
CA THR A 553 -10.60 -12.50 3.36
C THR A 553 -11.20 -12.15 2.02
N ILE A 554 -10.92 -10.94 1.53
CA ILE A 554 -11.24 -10.55 0.15
C ILE A 554 -9.90 -10.31 -0.55
N ARG A 555 -9.59 -11.13 -1.56
CA ARG A 555 -8.24 -11.14 -2.16
C ARG A 555 -8.26 -11.49 -3.63
N THR A 556 -7.17 -11.25 -4.35
CA THR A 556 -6.93 -11.89 -5.64
C THR A 556 -6.72 -13.41 -5.45
N GLU A 557 -6.83 -14.17 -6.55
CA GLU A 557 -6.51 -15.62 -6.53
C GLU A 557 -5.10 -15.83 -5.97
N ALA A 558 -4.96 -16.70 -4.97
CA ALA A 558 -3.68 -16.94 -4.32
C ALA A 558 -2.68 -17.52 -5.32
N GLU A 559 -1.47 -16.95 -5.36
CA GLU A 559 -0.42 -17.48 -6.22
C GLU A 559 -0.10 -18.92 -5.84
N LYS A 560 -0.22 -19.82 -6.82
CA LYS A 560 0.17 -21.22 -6.63
C LYS A 560 1.66 -21.29 -6.31
N VAL A 561 1.99 -22.05 -5.29
CA VAL A 561 3.36 -22.36 -4.94
C VAL A 561 3.82 -23.52 -5.82
N ASP A 562 4.84 -23.27 -6.63
CA ASP A 562 5.61 -24.35 -7.27
C ASP A 562 6.38 -25.09 -6.18
N HIS A 563 6.11 -26.38 -6.08
CA HIS A 563 6.65 -27.26 -5.06
C HIS A 563 8.18 -27.38 -5.13
N GLU A 564 8.76 -27.30 -6.33
CA GLU A 564 10.23 -27.28 -6.52
C GLU A 564 10.85 -25.95 -6.06
N LEU A 565 10.03 -24.91 -5.97
CA LEU A 565 10.38 -23.57 -5.53
C LEU A 565 9.81 -23.25 -4.13
N PHE A 566 9.46 -24.27 -3.36
CA PHE A 566 8.85 -24.09 -2.04
C PHE A 566 9.64 -23.14 -1.14
N ARG A 567 10.97 -23.31 -1.07
CA ARG A 567 11.85 -22.50 -0.22
C ARG A 567 11.87 -21.02 -0.60
N ASN A 568 11.63 -20.67 -1.86
CA ASN A 568 11.60 -19.28 -2.31
C ASN A 568 10.20 -18.71 -2.49
N GLN A 569 9.14 -19.49 -2.26
CA GLN A 569 7.75 -19.06 -2.47
C GLN A 569 6.88 -19.24 -1.21
N ALA A 570 7.14 -20.25 -0.40
CA ALA A 570 6.34 -20.56 0.79
C ALA A 570 7.20 -20.81 2.04
N TRP A 571 8.36 -20.15 2.11
CA TRP A 571 9.20 -20.11 3.31
C TRP A 571 9.59 -18.69 3.70
N TRP A 572 9.92 -18.50 4.98
CA TRP A 572 10.12 -17.16 5.57
C TRP A 572 11.48 -16.56 5.21
N SER A 573 11.51 -15.24 5.01
CA SER A 573 12.74 -14.44 4.80
C SER A 573 13.40 -13.99 6.10
N PHE A 574 12.78 -14.27 7.25
CA PHE A 574 13.29 -13.96 8.58
C PHE A 574 13.49 -15.24 9.40
N SER A 575 14.49 -15.22 10.28
CA SER A 575 14.79 -16.34 11.17
C SER A 575 13.72 -16.49 12.25
N ASN A 576 13.61 -17.70 12.77
CA ASN A 576 12.83 -18.04 13.95
C ASN A 576 12.99 -17.00 15.06
N PHE A 577 11.87 -16.55 15.60
CA PHE A 577 11.79 -15.53 16.65
C PHE A 577 11.05 -16.09 17.87
N SER A 578 11.33 -15.52 19.03
CA SER A 578 10.72 -15.91 20.30
C SER A 578 9.74 -14.84 20.77
N THR A 579 8.58 -15.26 21.28
CA THR A 579 7.61 -14.37 21.93
C THR A 579 7.52 -14.75 23.41
N PRO A 580 8.10 -13.95 24.34
CA PRO A 580 8.26 -14.34 25.74
C PRO A 580 6.96 -14.69 26.49
N CYS A 581 5.86 -14.04 26.10
CA CYS A 581 4.55 -14.25 26.70
C CYS A 581 3.47 -14.08 25.62
N LEU A 582 2.67 -15.11 25.39
CA LEU A 582 1.45 -15.01 24.60
C LEU A 582 0.34 -14.44 25.47
N GLY A 583 -0.23 -13.29 25.09
CA GLY A 583 -1.29 -12.66 25.86
C GLY A 583 -2.59 -13.46 25.85
N LYS A 584 -3.41 -13.31 26.90
CA LYS A 584 -4.73 -13.97 27.02
C LYS A 584 -5.66 -13.75 25.83
N SER A 585 -5.51 -12.64 25.10
CA SER A 585 -6.30 -12.37 23.89
C SER A 585 -6.03 -13.35 22.73
N LEU A 586 -4.86 -13.98 22.67
CA LEU A 586 -4.52 -15.00 21.66
C LEU A 586 -5.04 -16.40 22.02
N TYR A 587 -5.38 -16.62 23.29
CA TYR A 587 -5.85 -17.91 23.79
C TYR A 587 -7.17 -18.36 23.13
N PRO A 588 -8.23 -17.53 23.06
CA PRO A 588 -9.46 -17.87 22.34
C PRO A 588 -9.31 -17.76 20.80
N GLU A 589 -8.19 -17.29 20.28
CA GLU A 589 -7.86 -17.40 18.84
C GLU A 589 -7.20 -18.73 18.49
N THR A 590 -6.59 -19.38 19.47
CA THR A 590 -5.86 -20.63 19.30
C THR A 590 -6.75 -21.85 19.54
N PHE A 591 -7.62 -21.79 20.54
CA PHE A 591 -8.47 -22.92 20.92
C PHE A 591 -9.96 -22.61 20.71
N ARG A 592 -10.67 -23.58 20.13
CA ARG A 592 -12.08 -23.43 19.73
C ARG A 592 -13.10 -23.44 20.88
N ASP A 593 -12.67 -23.82 22.07
CA ASP A 593 -13.48 -24.06 23.28
C ASP A 593 -13.12 -23.10 24.42
N VAL A 594 -12.37 -22.04 24.12
CA VAL A 594 -11.96 -20.99 25.06
C VAL A 594 -12.67 -19.69 24.73
N ASP A 595 -13.31 -19.10 25.73
CA ASP A 595 -13.98 -17.81 25.62
C ASP A 595 -13.02 -16.63 25.80
N VAL A 596 -13.45 -15.44 25.35
CA VAL A 596 -12.75 -14.19 25.62
C VAL A 596 -12.94 -13.86 27.10
N ILE A 597 -11.99 -14.28 27.93
CA ILE A 597 -12.02 -14.02 29.38
C ILE A 597 -11.90 -12.52 29.62
N THR A 598 -13.00 -11.88 30.02
CA THR A 598 -13.04 -10.41 30.22
C THR A 598 -12.96 -9.99 31.68
N ASP A 599 -13.13 -10.90 32.64
CA ASP A 599 -13.02 -10.60 34.07
C ASP A 599 -12.46 -11.75 34.94
N THR A 600 -12.18 -11.43 36.20
CA THR A 600 -11.61 -12.34 37.21
C THR A 600 -12.56 -13.44 37.67
N VAL A 601 -13.85 -13.39 37.32
CA VAL A 601 -14.87 -14.37 37.73
C VAL A 601 -14.85 -15.58 36.78
N GLU A 602 -14.71 -15.36 35.48
CA GLU A 602 -14.55 -16.44 34.49
C GLU A 602 -13.27 -17.27 34.72
N ALA A 603 -12.17 -16.64 35.16
CA ALA A 603 -10.92 -17.33 35.51
C ALA A 603 -11.06 -18.32 36.70
N ILE A 604 -12.13 -18.20 37.47
CA ILE A 604 -12.44 -19.06 38.63
C ILE A 604 -13.43 -20.15 38.25
N LEU A 605 -14.36 -19.86 37.34
CA LEU A 605 -15.34 -20.81 36.80
C LEU A 605 -14.70 -21.80 35.82
N ASN A 606 -13.65 -21.39 35.12
CA ASN A 606 -12.84 -22.25 34.26
C ASN A 606 -11.40 -22.39 34.83
N PRO A 607 -11.21 -22.99 36.02
CA PRO A 607 -9.90 -23.06 36.66
C PRO A 607 -8.89 -23.84 35.83
N PHE A 608 -9.37 -24.77 34.98
CA PHE A 608 -8.52 -25.48 34.03
C PHE A 608 -8.02 -24.56 32.92
N ASP A 609 -8.87 -23.70 32.33
CA ASP A 609 -8.47 -22.82 31.22
C ASP A 609 -7.44 -21.78 31.69
N GLU A 610 -7.61 -21.22 32.88
CA GLU A 610 -6.65 -20.29 33.49
C GLU A 610 -5.35 -20.99 33.87
N LEU A 611 -5.42 -22.19 34.46
CA LEU A 611 -4.26 -22.99 34.80
C LEU A 611 -3.50 -23.42 33.55
N TYR A 612 -4.20 -23.87 32.52
CA TYR A 612 -3.62 -24.28 31.24
C TYR A 612 -3.01 -23.10 30.49
N TYR A 613 -3.65 -21.93 30.56
CA TYR A 613 -3.06 -20.70 30.06
C TYR A 613 -1.72 -20.40 30.75
N GLU A 614 -1.72 -20.33 32.09
CA GLU A 614 -0.53 -19.96 32.86
C GLU A 614 0.60 -21.01 32.79
N LEU A 615 0.27 -22.30 32.67
CA LEU A 615 1.26 -23.39 32.70
C LEU A 615 1.79 -23.80 31.32
N ALA A 616 0.95 -23.76 30.28
CA ALA A 616 1.30 -24.30 28.96
C ALA A 616 1.26 -23.22 27.86
N PHE A 617 0.18 -22.45 27.77
CA PHE A 617 -0.01 -21.53 26.65
C PHE A 617 0.87 -20.28 26.72
N LYS A 618 0.95 -19.66 27.89
CA LYS A 618 1.59 -18.35 28.10
C LYS A 618 3.04 -18.33 27.62
N GLU A 619 3.77 -19.40 27.86
CA GLU A 619 5.19 -19.53 27.51
C GLU A 619 5.42 -20.38 26.24
N ALA A 620 4.36 -20.76 25.51
CA ALA A 620 4.41 -21.65 24.33
C ALA A 620 5.36 -21.18 23.21
N ALA A 621 5.54 -19.87 23.06
CA ALA A 621 6.39 -19.26 22.03
C ALA A 621 7.70 -18.67 22.60
N LYS A 622 7.97 -18.86 23.91
CA LYS A 622 9.12 -18.26 24.62
C LYS A 622 10.46 -18.75 24.10
N SER A 623 10.52 -20.01 23.67
CA SER A 623 11.74 -20.65 23.16
C SER A 623 11.89 -20.57 21.64
N GLY A 624 10.86 -20.10 20.93
CA GLY A 624 10.83 -20.01 19.48
C GLY A 624 9.43 -20.26 18.91
N ASN A 625 9.29 -20.03 17.61
CA ASN A 625 8.05 -20.14 16.84
C ASN A 625 8.18 -21.12 15.67
N CYS A 626 9.07 -22.12 15.78
CA CYS A 626 9.41 -23.04 14.70
C CYS A 626 8.22 -23.87 14.21
N PHE A 627 7.41 -24.42 15.13
CA PHE A 627 6.18 -25.13 14.81
C PHE A 627 5.13 -24.22 14.15
N GLY A 628 4.96 -23.00 14.64
CA GLY A 628 4.05 -21.99 14.09
C GLY A 628 4.45 -21.59 12.67
N MET A 629 5.74 -21.31 12.46
CA MET A 629 6.31 -20.99 11.15
C MET A 629 6.13 -22.14 10.15
N SER A 630 6.35 -23.38 10.60
CA SER A 630 6.16 -24.59 9.78
C SER A 630 4.68 -24.80 9.43
N THR A 631 3.77 -24.59 10.38
CA THR A 631 2.32 -24.75 10.18
C THR A 631 1.76 -23.71 9.23
N VAL A 632 2.16 -22.44 9.37
CA VAL A 632 1.73 -21.37 8.46
C VAL A 632 2.32 -21.59 7.06
N GLY A 633 3.57 -22.03 6.93
CA GLY A 633 4.17 -22.42 5.65
C GLY A 633 3.44 -23.59 4.98
N PHE A 634 3.03 -24.60 5.75
CA PHE A 634 2.26 -25.74 5.24
C PHE A 634 0.87 -25.33 4.74
N ARG A 635 0.19 -24.40 5.44
CA ARG A 635 -1.10 -23.86 4.97
C ARG A 635 -0.95 -23.02 3.69
N ALA A 636 0.11 -22.22 3.59
CA ALA A 636 0.39 -21.41 2.40
C ALA A 636 0.60 -22.28 1.15
N LEU A 637 1.38 -23.37 1.26
CA LEU A 637 1.58 -24.37 0.20
C LEU A 637 0.28 -24.90 -0.41
N ARG A 638 -0.76 -25.06 0.41
CA ARG A 638 -2.03 -25.64 -0.01
C ARG A 638 -2.96 -24.63 -0.69
N GLY A 639 -2.64 -23.33 -0.66
CA GLY A 639 -3.60 -22.27 -1.00
C GLY A 639 -4.69 -22.07 0.06
N HIS A 640 -4.55 -22.72 1.23
CA HIS A 640 -5.41 -22.55 2.41
C HIS A 640 -4.85 -21.47 3.37
N GLY A 641 -3.77 -20.79 2.97
CA GLY A 641 -3.23 -19.64 3.70
C GLY A 641 -4.08 -18.39 3.47
N SER A 642 -4.03 -17.45 4.42
CA SER A 642 -4.66 -16.13 4.27
C SER A 642 -3.87 -15.20 3.32
N PHE A 643 -2.78 -15.69 2.73
CA PHE A 643 -1.85 -14.93 1.92
C PHE A 643 -2.18 -15.10 0.43
N PRO A 644 -2.49 -14.01 -0.29
CA PRO A 644 -2.68 -14.06 -1.73
C PRO A 644 -1.36 -14.21 -2.51
N GLU A 645 -0.23 -13.94 -1.86
CA GLU A 645 1.12 -14.04 -2.44
C GLU A 645 2.01 -15.01 -1.67
N HIS A 646 3.17 -15.28 -2.26
CA HIS A 646 4.25 -16.06 -1.69
C HIS A 646 4.75 -15.50 -0.34
N ILE A 647 4.79 -16.33 0.70
CA ILE A 647 4.91 -15.85 2.08
C ILE A 647 6.28 -15.27 2.46
N TYR A 648 7.31 -15.48 1.64
CA TYR A 648 8.66 -14.96 1.88
C TYR A 648 8.70 -13.43 1.87
N ARG A 649 7.73 -12.77 1.21
CA ARG A 649 7.64 -11.31 1.09
C ARG A 649 7.18 -10.64 2.39
N PHE A 650 6.53 -11.38 3.29
CA PHE A 650 5.97 -10.81 4.51
C PHE A 650 7.05 -10.62 5.60
N PRO A 651 7.20 -9.41 6.18
CA PRO A 651 8.11 -9.18 7.29
C PRO A 651 7.55 -9.80 8.58
N GLN A 652 8.43 -10.16 9.52
CA GLN A 652 8.04 -10.81 10.80
C GLN A 652 6.85 -10.11 11.49
N ALA A 653 6.92 -8.78 11.65
CA ALA A 653 5.90 -8.00 12.37
C ALA A 653 4.48 -8.15 11.80
N ALA A 654 4.35 -8.49 10.51
CA ALA A 654 3.09 -8.69 9.84
C ALA A 654 2.41 -10.01 10.19
N VAL A 655 3.22 -11.05 10.40
CA VAL A 655 2.77 -12.44 10.49
C VAL A 655 2.97 -13.04 11.88
N GLU A 656 3.63 -12.31 12.77
CA GLU A 656 3.96 -12.72 14.13
C GLU A 656 2.74 -13.23 14.91
N ARG A 657 1.60 -12.51 14.85
CA ARG A 657 0.37 -12.94 15.52
C ARG A 657 -0.13 -14.30 15.03
N HIS A 658 -0.15 -14.51 13.71
CA HIS A 658 -0.60 -15.76 13.10
C HIS A 658 0.34 -16.92 13.42
N ILE A 659 1.65 -16.66 13.35
CA ILE A 659 2.68 -17.63 13.72
C ILE A 659 2.55 -18.00 15.19
N ASN A 660 2.36 -17.05 16.10
CA ASN A 660 2.16 -17.30 17.53
C ASN A 660 0.91 -18.16 17.83
N VAL A 661 -0.21 -17.86 17.17
CA VAL A 661 -1.44 -18.67 17.30
C VAL A 661 -1.19 -20.12 16.83
N LYS A 662 -0.48 -20.30 15.71
CA LYS A 662 -0.14 -21.64 15.20
C LYS A 662 0.99 -22.32 15.97
N GLN A 663 1.89 -21.57 16.60
CA GLN A 663 2.86 -22.13 17.53
C GLN A 663 2.11 -22.74 18.71
N ALA A 664 1.20 -22.00 19.32
CA ALA A 664 0.48 -22.47 20.50
C ALA A 664 -0.55 -23.57 20.20
N SER A 665 -0.98 -23.73 18.95
CA SER A 665 -1.91 -24.80 18.58
C SER A 665 -1.32 -26.21 18.76
N GLN A 666 0.01 -26.36 18.89
CA GLN A 666 0.66 -27.63 19.22
C GLN A 666 0.20 -28.21 20.58
N TYR A 667 -0.26 -27.34 21.48
CA TYR A 667 -0.79 -27.70 22.80
C TYR A 667 -2.27 -28.11 22.74
N GLY A 668 -2.82 -28.26 21.54
CA GLY A 668 -4.20 -28.68 21.33
C GLY A 668 -4.49 -30.15 21.62
N ALA A 669 -5.73 -30.46 21.96
CA ALA A 669 -6.20 -31.82 22.23
C ALA A 669 -5.89 -32.80 21.08
N ASP A 670 -6.18 -32.41 19.83
CA ASP A 670 -5.96 -33.27 18.65
C ASP A 670 -4.49 -33.67 18.49
N MET A 671 -3.59 -32.71 18.75
CA MET A 671 -2.15 -32.91 18.65
C MET A 671 -1.63 -33.80 19.79
N LEU A 672 -2.08 -33.53 21.02
CA LEU A 672 -1.77 -34.33 22.20
C LEU A 672 -2.26 -35.77 22.06
N HIS A 673 -3.51 -35.94 21.63
CA HIS A 673 -4.13 -37.24 21.34
C HIS A 673 -3.35 -38.03 20.32
N TRP A 674 -3.06 -37.38 19.20
CA TRP A 674 -2.29 -37.98 18.13
C TRP A 674 -0.90 -38.40 18.65
N MET A 675 -0.21 -37.54 19.39
CA MET A 675 1.11 -37.83 19.96
C MET A 675 1.08 -39.03 20.92
N VAL A 676 0.18 -39.00 21.92
CA VAL A 676 0.00 -40.06 22.92
C VAL A 676 -0.28 -41.39 22.23
N ARG A 677 -1.23 -41.42 21.28
CA ARG A 677 -1.59 -42.64 20.57
C ARG A 677 -0.41 -43.23 19.80
N ASN A 678 0.43 -42.41 19.19
CA ASN A 678 1.59 -42.90 18.43
C ASN A 678 2.70 -43.42 19.36
N LEU A 679 2.97 -42.74 20.47
CA LEU A 679 3.94 -43.17 21.47
C LEU A 679 3.57 -44.53 22.10
N PHE A 680 2.33 -44.70 22.58
CA PHE A 680 1.89 -45.93 23.25
C PHE A 680 1.80 -47.13 22.31
N ASN A 681 1.47 -46.90 21.04
CA ASN A 681 1.42 -47.98 20.04
C ASN A 681 2.80 -48.30 19.45
N GLY A 682 3.87 -47.57 19.83
CA GLY A 682 5.21 -47.73 19.25
C GLY A 682 5.29 -47.37 17.76
N ASN A 683 4.24 -46.74 17.22
CA ASN A 683 4.11 -46.39 15.82
C ASN A 683 4.61 -44.95 15.62
N LEU A 684 5.40 -44.70 14.58
CA LEU A 684 5.83 -43.34 14.15
C LEU A 684 6.83 -42.59 15.05
N ILE A 685 7.57 -43.28 15.92
CA ILE A 685 8.80 -42.74 16.55
C ILE A 685 10.08 -43.38 16.02
N GLN A 686 9.95 -44.47 15.26
CA GLN A 686 11.08 -45.10 14.59
C GLN A 686 11.47 -44.26 13.37
N PRO A 687 12.74 -43.88 13.20
CA PRO A 687 13.13 -43.00 12.10
C PRO A 687 12.72 -43.51 10.71
N VAL A 688 12.74 -44.83 10.49
CA VAL A 688 12.27 -45.46 9.23
C VAL A 688 10.76 -45.27 9.03
N ASP A 689 9.94 -45.45 10.06
CA ASP A 689 8.49 -45.27 9.98
C ASP A 689 8.12 -43.80 9.80
N VAL A 690 8.82 -42.91 10.51
CA VAL A 690 8.70 -41.45 10.38
C VAL A 690 9.01 -41.02 8.95
N PHE A 691 10.10 -41.52 8.37
CA PHE A 691 10.46 -41.26 6.97
C PHE A 691 9.35 -41.71 6.02
N ASN A 692 8.81 -42.92 6.22
CA ASN A 692 7.75 -43.47 5.39
C ASN A 692 6.43 -42.70 5.49
N GLU A 693 6.06 -42.21 6.69
CA GLU A 693 4.88 -41.36 6.87
C GLU A 693 5.10 -39.98 6.27
N ALA A 694 6.25 -39.35 6.52
CA ALA A 694 6.60 -38.06 5.94
C ALA A 694 6.53 -38.11 4.41
N ARG A 695 7.04 -39.18 3.80
CA ARG A 695 6.95 -39.43 2.35
C ARG A 695 5.51 -39.47 1.86
N ARG A 696 4.65 -40.25 2.52
CA ARG A 696 3.22 -40.36 2.17
C ARG A 696 2.51 -39.01 2.29
N GLU A 697 2.83 -38.24 3.32
CA GLU A 697 2.24 -36.91 3.53
C GLU A 697 2.78 -35.89 2.53
N ILE A 698 4.06 -35.94 2.14
CA ILE A 698 4.59 -35.10 1.06
C ILE A 698 3.88 -35.44 -0.27
N ASP A 699 3.71 -36.72 -0.61
CA ASP A 699 3.03 -37.14 -1.85
C ASP A 699 1.54 -36.71 -1.87
N ARG A 700 0.85 -36.73 -0.72
CA ARG A 700 -0.59 -36.40 -0.60
C ARG A 700 -0.87 -34.92 -0.40
N CYS A 701 -0.02 -34.27 0.39
CA CYS A 701 -0.26 -32.96 0.97
C CYS A 701 0.76 -31.91 0.51
N GLY A 702 1.85 -32.31 -0.15
CA GLY A 702 2.94 -31.43 -0.56
C GLY A 702 3.99 -31.19 0.54
N ALA A 703 3.68 -31.43 1.81
CA ALA A 703 4.65 -31.30 2.89
C ALA A 703 4.26 -32.14 4.10
N CYS A 704 5.14 -32.21 5.10
CA CYS A 704 4.92 -32.83 6.40
C CYS A 704 5.75 -32.10 7.46
N ILE A 705 5.18 -31.80 8.62
CA ILE A 705 5.94 -31.20 9.71
C ILE A 705 6.74 -32.33 10.38
N ILE A 706 8.05 -32.13 10.54
CA ILE A 706 8.92 -33.04 11.29
C ILE A 706 9.29 -32.33 12.58
N SER A 707 8.89 -32.93 13.71
CA SER A 707 9.33 -32.48 15.03
C SER A 707 10.42 -33.40 15.55
N MET A 708 11.47 -32.81 16.13
CA MET A 708 12.58 -33.53 16.74
C MET A 708 12.77 -33.05 18.17
N MET A 709 13.03 -33.98 19.08
CA MET A 709 13.28 -33.68 20.49
C MET A 709 14.50 -34.45 20.99
N ASN A 710 15.52 -33.73 21.44
CA ASN A 710 16.68 -34.30 22.08
C ASN A 710 16.36 -34.58 23.56
N MET A 711 16.36 -35.87 23.93
CA MET A 711 15.98 -36.33 25.27
C MET A 711 17.00 -35.96 26.35
N ALA A 712 18.23 -35.67 25.92
CA ALA A 712 19.40 -35.48 26.75
C ALA A 712 19.45 -34.08 27.38
N ASN A 713 19.01 -33.07 26.63
CA ASN A 713 19.01 -31.67 27.04
C ASN A 713 17.64 -30.98 26.89
N GLY A 714 16.59 -31.73 26.56
CA GLY A 714 15.21 -31.23 26.45
C GLY A 714 14.98 -30.25 25.31
N THR A 715 15.89 -30.20 24.32
CA THR A 715 15.77 -29.26 23.20
C THR A 715 14.85 -29.80 22.12
N GLY A 716 13.92 -28.96 21.68
CA GLY A 716 12.94 -29.27 20.63
C GLY A 716 13.18 -28.44 19.38
N HIS A 717 12.85 -28.99 18.21
CA HIS A 717 12.82 -28.22 16.96
C HIS A 717 11.82 -28.78 15.96
N ALA A 718 10.97 -27.94 15.39
CA ALA A 718 10.08 -28.28 14.29
C ALA A 718 10.57 -27.70 12.95
N VAL A 719 10.55 -28.54 11.92
CA VAL A 719 10.91 -28.19 10.54
C VAL A 719 9.82 -28.68 9.57
N LEU A 720 9.70 -28.06 8.40
CA LEU A 720 8.73 -28.50 7.39
C LEU A 720 9.43 -29.30 6.30
N ALA A 721 9.24 -30.62 6.27
CA ALA A 721 9.69 -31.47 5.18
C ALA A 721 8.81 -31.26 3.95
N TYR A 722 9.40 -30.92 2.81
CA TYR A 722 8.66 -30.63 1.57
C TYR A 722 9.11 -31.49 0.41
N LYS A 723 10.26 -32.18 0.52
CA LYS A 723 10.78 -33.03 -0.55
C LYS A 723 11.56 -34.19 0.06
N TYR A 724 11.66 -35.31 -0.66
CA TYR A 724 12.44 -36.46 -0.23
C TYR A 724 13.21 -37.11 -1.38
N ASP A 725 14.26 -37.85 -1.05
CA ASP A 725 14.92 -38.80 -1.93
C ASP A 725 14.94 -40.20 -1.31
N LEU A 726 15.07 -41.22 -2.15
CA LEU A 726 15.32 -42.59 -1.69
C LEU A 726 16.83 -42.84 -1.74
N GLY A 727 17.37 -43.55 -0.74
CA GLY A 727 18.78 -43.91 -0.67
C GLY A 727 19.18 -44.87 -1.79
N GLY A 728 20.35 -44.62 -2.42
CA GLY A 728 20.90 -45.46 -3.48
C GLY A 728 21.95 -46.49 -3.00
N ASP A 729 22.32 -46.46 -1.72
CA ASP A 729 23.39 -47.24 -1.11
C ASP A 729 22.88 -48.21 -0.01
N ASN A 730 23.71 -49.18 0.39
CA ASN A 730 23.26 -50.31 1.20
C ASN A 730 22.80 -49.92 2.63
N ASN A 731 23.21 -48.76 3.17
CA ASN A 731 22.96 -48.37 4.56
C ASN A 731 21.94 -47.23 4.74
N ARG A 732 21.81 -46.31 3.77
CA ARG A 732 20.86 -45.18 3.85
C ARG A 732 19.49 -45.62 3.33
N LEU A 733 18.43 -45.26 4.05
CA LEU A 733 17.07 -45.45 3.57
C LEU A 733 16.64 -44.33 2.62
N GLY A 734 16.95 -43.09 2.97
CA GLY A 734 16.60 -41.90 2.18
C GLY A 734 16.86 -40.60 2.95
N CYS A 735 16.52 -39.48 2.31
CA CYS A 735 16.71 -38.15 2.83
C CYS A 735 15.41 -37.33 2.75
N LEU A 736 15.08 -36.59 3.82
CA LEU A 736 14.03 -35.57 3.82
C LEU A 736 14.68 -34.20 3.70
N TYR A 737 14.35 -33.46 2.65
CA TYR A 737 14.70 -32.05 2.54
C TYR A 737 13.68 -31.23 3.31
N VAL A 738 14.18 -30.45 4.27
CA VAL A 738 13.32 -29.73 5.21
C VAL A 738 13.57 -28.25 5.12
N ALA A 739 12.57 -27.44 5.44
CA ALA A 739 12.69 -26.03 5.65
C ALA A 739 12.79 -25.75 7.14
N ASP A 740 13.93 -25.19 7.51
CA ASP A 740 14.31 -24.95 8.90
C ASP A 740 13.99 -23.49 9.25
N PRO A 741 13.15 -23.22 10.27
CA PRO A 741 12.84 -21.86 10.70
C PRO A 741 14.08 -21.07 11.15
N ASN A 742 15.14 -21.75 11.61
CA ASN A 742 16.41 -21.11 12.00
C ASN A 742 17.30 -20.76 10.79
N ARG A 743 16.94 -21.21 9.58
CA ARG A 743 17.60 -20.87 8.31
C ARG A 743 16.59 -20.24 7.34
N PRO A 744 16.40 -18.91 7.38
CA PRO A 744 15.50 -18.22 6.48
C PRO A 744 15.92 -18.41 5.03
N TRP A 745 14.98 -18.17 4.13
CA TRP A 745 15.27 -18.05 2.71
C TRP A 745 16.21 -16.86 2.44
N ALA A 746 17.27 -17.09 1.67
CA ALA A 746 18.12 -16.03 1.13
C ALA A 746 18.24 -16.15 -0.40
N ALA A 747 18.27 -15.02 -1.11
CA ALA A 747 18.38 -15.01 -2.58
C ALA A 747 19.64 -15.74 -3.11
N GLY A 748 20.68 -15.91 -2.28
CA GLY A 748 21.91 -16.65 -2.60
C GLY A 748 21.80 -18.18 -2.52
N ASP A 749 20.66 -18.73 -2.08
CA ASP A 749 20.43 -20.18 -2.02
C ASP A 749 20.00 -20.78 -3.36
N GLN A 750 20.01 -20.00 -4.45
CA GLN A 750 19.85 -20.51 -5.80
C GLN A 750 21.19 -20.97 -6.37
N ASP A 751 21.19 -22.11 -7.04
CA ASP A 751 22.32 -22.53 -7.87
C ASP A 751 22.57 -21.48 -8.97
N PRO A 752 23.77 -20.88 -9.07
CA PRO A 752 24.01 -19.75 -9.95
C PRO A 752 23.92 -20.09 -11.45
N VAL A 753 23.92 -21.38 -11.81
CA VAL A 753 23.88 -21.86 -13.20
C VAL A 753 22.48 -22.38 -13.57
N THR A 754 21.91 -23.23 -12.73
CA THR A 754 20.62 -23.89 -12.99
C THR A 754 19.43 -23.13 -12.41
N LYS A 755 19.66 -22.12 -11.56
CA LYS A 755 18.67 -21.39 -10.75
C LYS A 755 17.81 -22.28 -9.85
N LYS A 756 18.15 -23.57 -9.70
CA LYS A 756 17.46 -24.50 -8.80
C LYS A 756 17.80 -24.18 -7.36
N VAL A 757 16.83 -24.31 -6.47
CA VAL A 757 17.00 -24.03 -5.04
C VAL A 757 17.92 -25.07 -4.41
N ARG A 758 18.94 -24.62 -3.66
CA ARG A 758 19.73 -25.48 -2.79
C ARG A 758 18.88 -25.91 -1.60
N HIS A 759 19.06 -27.15 -1.15
CA HIS A 759 18.37 -27.70 0.01
C HIS A 759 19.37 -27.85 1.18
N PRO A 760 19.73 -26.76 1.87
CA PRO A 760 20.86 -26.76 2.81
C PRO A 760 20.59 -27.53 4.11
N SER A 761 19.31 -27.74 4.46
CA SER A 761 18.87 -28.46 5.65
C SER A 761 18.14 -29.74 5.24
N PHE A 762 18.57 -30.88 5.77
CA PHE A 762 18.01 -32.17 5.43
C PHE A 762 18.20 -33.19 6.55
N ILE A 763 17.39 -34.24 6.54
CA ILE A 763 17.42 -35.32 7.53
C ILE A 763 17.66 -36.64 6.79
N GLU A 764 18.80 -37.26 7.05
CA GLU A 764 19.14 -38.59 6.54
C GLU A 764 18.60 -39.65 7.48
N VAL A 765 17.92 -40.65 6.94
CA VAL A 765 17.39 -41.79 7.70
C VAL A 765 18.10 -43.06 7.23
N PHE A 766 18.52 -43.89 8.18
CA PHE A 766 19.30 -45.11 7.95
C PHE A 766 18.47 -46.37 8.21
N LYS A 767 18.83 -47.48 7.55
CA LYS A 767 18.09 -48.74 7.63
C LYS A 767 18.15 -49.41 9.02
N ASN A 768 19.09 -49.01 9.86
CA ASN A 768 19.25 -49.46 11.24
C ASN A 768 18.44 -48.62 12.26
N ASN A 769 17.36 -47.95 11.81
CA ASN A 769 16.50 -47.12 12.64
C ASN A 769 17.20 -45.94 13.35
N SER A 770 18.26 -45.38 12.75
CA SER A 770 18.82 -44.10 13.17
C SER A 770 18.58 -42.99 12.14
N PHE A 771 18.81 -41.75 12.54
CA PHE A 771 18.82 -40.59 11.63
C PHE A 771 19.89 -39.58 12.01
N ARG A 772 20.23 -38.72 11.04
CA ARG A 772 21.11 -37.57 11.22
C ARG A 772 20.51 -36.35 10.53
N ALA A 773 20.26 -35.29 11.29
CA ALA A 773 19.83 -33.99 10.79
C ALA A 773 21.06 -33.13 10.48
N THR A 774 21.18 -32.69 9.23
CA THR A 774 22.28 -31.81 8.79
C THR A 774 21.77 -30.39 8.71
N SER A 775 22.55 -29.44 9.23
CA SER A 775 22.23 -28.00 9.13
C SER A 775 20.88 -27.63 9.77
N ILE A 776 20.50 -28.38 10.80
CA ILE A 776 19.29 -28.20 11.61
C ILE A 776 19.74 -28.17 13.06
N THR A 777 19.78 -26.97 13.64
CA THR A 777 20.38 -26.70 14.96
C THR A 777 19.54 -25.68 15.71
N THR A 778 19.55 -25.72 17.03
CA THR A 778 18.95 -24.68 17.88
C THR A 778 20.03 -23.94 18.68
N LYS A 779 19.69 -22.83 19.34
CA LYS A 779 20.62 -22.13 20.23
C LYS A 779 21.15 -23.04 21.34
N LYS A 780 20.30 -23.94 21.86
CA LYS A 780 20.65 -24.88 22.94
C LYS A 780 21.23 -26.22 22.43
N ASN A 781 21.08 -26.53 21.14
CA ASN A 781 21.67 -27.71 20.51
C ASN A 781 22.45 -27.37 19.22
N PRO A 782 23.68 -26.83 19.35
CA PRO A 782 24.48 -26.40 18.19
C PRO A 782 25.02 -27.58 17.36
N ASN A 783 25.02 -28.80 17.92
CA ASN A 783 25.52 -30.00 17.26
C ASN A 783 24.45 -30.70 16.40
N GLY A 784 23.22 -30.19 16.41
CA GLY A 784 22.09 -30.72 15.64
C GLY A 784 21.46 -31.97 16.25
N PHE A 785 20.53 -32.57 15.51
CA PHE A 785 19.74 -33.71 15.95
C PHE A 785 20.22 -35.01 15.31
N ALA A 786 20.45 -36.03 16.12
CA ALA A 786 20.78 -37.37 15.65
C ALA A 786 20.33 -38.41 16.67
N SER A 787 19.98 -39.60 16.18
CA SER A 787 19.69 -40.76 17.03
C SER A 787 20.76 -41.82 16.87
N ASN A 788 20.99 -42.58 17.94
CA ASN A 788 21.72 -43.83 17.87
C ASN A 788 20.88 -44.91 17.16
N PRO A 789 21.50 -45.95 16.58
CA PRO A 789 20.77 -47.12 16.09
C PRO A 789 19.88 -47.70 17.18
N VAL A 790 18.63 -48.00 16.85
CA VAL A 790 17.66 -48.46 17.83
C VAL A 790 17.37 -49.94 17.59
N ASP A 791 17.79 -50.77 18.55
CA ASP A 791 17.51 -52.22 18.60
C ASP A 791 16.57 -52.52 19.78
N PHE A 792 15.32 -52.83 19.48
CA PHE A 792 14.24 -52.93 20.47
C PHE A 792 14.12 -54.28 21.17
N THR A 793 15.13 -55.15 21.12
CA THR A 793 15.24 -56.26 22.07
C THR A 793 15.72 -55.81 23.46
N LEU A 794 16.16 -54.56 23.61
CA LEU A 794 16.65 -53.95 24.85
C LEU A 794 15.85 -52.67 25.23
N VAL A 795 15.91 -52.30 26.51
CA VAL A 795 14.96 -51.47 27.27
C VAL A 795 15.08 -49.94 27.04
N GLU A 796 15.64 -49.46 25.91
CA GLU A 796 16.01 -48.03 25.76
C GLU A 796 15.29 -47.27 24.62
N LEU A 797 14.87 -46.03 24.90
CA LEU A 797 14.39 -45.06 23.90
C LEU A 797 15.57 -44.44 23.13
N PRO A 798 15.39 -43.96 21.88
CA PRO A 798 16.45 -43.25 21.16
C PRO A 798 16.84 -41.95 21.88
N SER A 799 18.10 -41.54 21.70
CA SER A 799 18.63 -40.26 22.22
C SER A 799 17.90 -39.03 21.70
N THR A 800 17.22 -39.14 20.56
CA THR A 800 16.36 -38.09 20.00
C THR A 800 15.10 -38.71 19.42
N LEU A 801 13.94 -38.23 19.85
CA LEU A 801 12.65 -38.58 19.28
C LEU A 801 12.43 -37.78 17.99
N MET A 802 11.85 -38.41 16.98
CA MET A 802 11.49 -37.79 15.70
C MET A 802 10.07 -38.20 15.35
N MET A 803 9.22 -37.25 14.93
CA MET A 803 7.81 -37.50 14.63
C MET A 803 7.40 -36.78 13.35
N ALA A 804 6.65 -37.47 12.49
CA ALA A 804 6.06 -36.92 11.26
C ALA A 804 4.60 -36.54 11.51
N ILE A 805 4.31 -35.24 11.54
CA ILE A 805 3.01 -34.68 11.87
C ILE A 805 2.26 -34.36 10.57
N PRO A 806 1.15 -35.07 10.29
CA PRO A 806 0.40 -34.94 9.03
C PRO A 806 -0.48 -33.68 9.03
N TYR A 807 -0.85 -33.20 7.84
CA TYR A 807 -1.67 -31.97 7.70
C TYR A 807 -2.97 -32.04 8.50
N ARG A 808 -3.64 -33.21 8.50
CA ARG A 808 -4.92 -33.42 9.20
C ARG A 808 -4.89 -33.12 10.70
N VAL A 809 -3.72 -33.18 11.34
CA VAL A 809 -3.56 -32.91 12.78
C VAL A 809 -3.44 -31.39 13.05
N VAL A 810 -2.86 -30.64 12.11
CA VAL A 810 -2.53 -29.21 12.26
C VAL A 810 -3.39 -28.29 11.39
N SER A 811 -4.27 -28.87 10.57
CA SER A 811 -5.14 -28.11 9.67
C SER A 811 -6.25 -27.39 10.41
N GLY A 812 -6.66 -27.88 11.58
CA GLY A 812 -7.74 -27.30 12.38
C GLY A 812 -7.33 -26.22 13.37
N VAL A 813 -8.35 -25.55 13.91
CA VAL A 813 -8.26 -24.91 15.21
C VAL A 813 -8.50 -26.01 16.24
N PRO A 814 -7.50 -26.38 17.04
CA PRO A 814 -7.67 -27.40 18.06
C PRO A 814 -8.59 -26.91 19.18
N ARG A 815 -9.05 -27.82 20.03
CA ARG A 815 -9.62 -27.48 21.34
C ARG A 815 -8.59 -27.61 22.44
N THR A 816 -8.85 -27.05 23.62
CA THR A 816 -8.12 -27.36 24.83
C THR A 816 -8.30 -28.83 25.19
N PRO A 817 -7.31 -29.45 25.85
CA PRO A 817 -7.36 -30.87 26.16
C PRO A 817 -8.28 -31.21 27.34
N PHE A 818 -9.35 -30.45 27.63
CA PHE A 818 -10.16 -30.59 28.86
C PHE A 818 -10.73 -32.00 29.06
N TRP A 819 -11.54 -32.53 28.13
CA TRP A 819 -12.17 -33.84 28.30
C TRP A 819 -11.21 -35.01 28.17
N GLU A 820 -9.99 -34.84 27.66
CA GLU A 820 -9.02 -35.94 27.58
C GLU A 820 -7.78 -35.69 28.41
N VAL A 821 -7.83 -34.67 29.24
CA VAL A 821 -7.18 -34.65 30.55
C VAL A 821 -8.20 -35.10 31.59
N VAL A 822 -9.52 -34.85 31.46
CA VAL A 822 -10.56 -35.24 32.45
C VAL A 822 -11.12 -36.65 32.25
N ALA A 823 -11.55 -37.06 31.05
CA ALA A 823 -11.92 -38.47 30.77
C ALA A 823 -10.69 -39.37 30.78
N THR A 824 -9.53 -38.80 30.46
CA THR A 824 -8.25 -39.36 30.87
C THR A 824 -8.21 -39.42 32.39
N LEU A 825 -8.22 -38.35 33.19
CA LEU A 825 -8.18 -38.41 34.68
C LEU A 825 -9.25 -39.30 35.36
N LEU A 826 -10.40 -39.52 34.72
CA LEU A 826 -11.45 -40.44 35.17
C LEU A 826 -11.17 -41.90 34.77
N ALA A 827 -10.33 -42.11 33.76
CA ALA A 827 -9.80 -43.41 33.31
C ALA A 827 -8.28 -43.58 33.55
N ILE A 828 -7.57 -42.62 34.13
CA ILE A 828 -6.11 -42.44 34.25
C ILE A 828 -5.90 -41.78 35.62
N GLY A 829 -5.36 -42.47 36.60
CA GLY A 829 -5.41 -42.04 38.00
C GLY A 829 -4.54 -40.82 38.36
N VAL A 830 -3.57 -40.41 37.54
CA VAL A 830 -2.61 -39.33 37.88
C VAL A 830 -2.21 -38.53 36.65
N PHE A 831 -2.22 -37.19 36.77
CA PHE A 831 -1.61 -36.25 35.84
C PHE A 831 -0.69 -35.27 36.60
N ALA A 832 0.61 -35.35 36.37
CA ALA A 832 1.59 -34.45 36.98
C ALA A 832 2.32 -33.64 35.91
N VAL A 833 2.38 -32.33 36.09
CA VAL A 833 3.10 -31.38 35.24
C VAL A 833 4.20 -30.74 36.06
N LEU A 834 5.43 -30.97 35.62
CA LEU A 834 6.65 -30.41 36.19
C LEU A 834 7.18 -29.32 35.25
N LEU A 835 7.28 -28.10 35.75
CA LEU A 835 7.69 -26.91 35.00
C LEU A 835 8.80 -26.14 35.73
N GLY A 836 9.61 -25.40 34.99
CA GLY A 836 10.52 -24.39 35.53
C GLY A 836 11.99 -24.81 35.60
N ASP A 837 12.76 -24.14 36.46
CA ASP A 837 14.23 -24.16 36.45
C ASP A 837 14.85 -25.37 37.19
N ALA A 838 14.05 -26.38 37.53
CA ALA A 838 14.49 -27.61 38.17
C ALA A 838 14.32 -28.82 37.24
N ASP A 839 15.34 -29.67 37.19
CA ASP A 839 15.28 -30.98 36.55
C ASP A 839 14.76 -32.03 37.53
N ALA A 840 13.81 -32.87 37.10
CA ALA A 840 13.51 -34.11 37.81
C ALA A 840 14.68 -35.08 37.59
N GLU A 841 15.49 -35.33 38.64
CA GLU A 841 16.59 -36.32 38.61
C GLU A 841 16.05 -37.74 38.79
N GLN A 842 14.98 -37.88 39.58
CA GLN A 842 14.31 -39.14 39.80
C GLN A 842 12.80 -38.90 39.99
N VAL A 843 12.01 -39.76 39.35
CA VAL A 843 10.57 -39.84 39.58
C VAL A 843 10.27 -41.29 39.91
N SER A 844 9.77 -41.52 41.11
CA SER A 844 9.42 -42.85 41.63
C SER A 844 7.94 -42.91 41.97
N VAL A 845 7.35 -44.08 41.73
CA VAL A 845 5.94 -44.37 42.04
C VAL A 845 5.87 -45.70 42.76
N GLY A 846 5.58 -45.65 44.06
CA GLY A 846 5.86 -46.75 44.96
C GLY A 846 7.33 -47.16 44.92
N ASN A 847 7.62 -48.42 44.62
CA ASN A 847 8.99 -48.94 44.48
C ASN A 847 9.55 -48.83 43.06
N ASP A 848 8.78 -48.30 42.11
CA ASP A 848 9.15 -48.25 40.70
C ASP A 848 9.76 -46.89 40.32
N GLU A 849 11.01 -46.89 39.85
CA GLU A 849 11.64 -45.71 39.25
C GLU A 849 11.14 -45.53 37.81
N LEU A 850 10.35 -44.47 37.57
CA LEU A 850 9.83 -44.10 36.25
C LEU A 850 10.86 -43.35 35.41
N ILE A 851 11.57 -42.45 36.08
CA ILE A 851 12.65 -41.66 35.51
C ILE A 851 13.83 -41.80 36.47
N SER A 852 15.00 -42.12 35.94
CA SER A 852 16.23 -42.12 36.73
C SER A 852 17.40 -41.53 35.95
N GLY A 853 18.29 -40.85 36.67
CA GLY A 853 19.45 -40.17 36.09
C GLY A 853 19.15 -38.76 35.58
N SER A 854 20.20 -38.00 35.29
CA SER A 854 20.12 -36.61 34.87
C SER A 854 20.83 -36.35 33.55
N GLY A 855 20.39 -35.30 32.83
CA GLY A 855 20.92 -34.91 31.53
C GLY A 855 20.94 -36.05 30.51
N ASN A 856 22.09 -36.25 29.85
CA ASN A 856 22.24 -37.25 28.79
C ASN A 856 22.15 -38.72 29.23
N ASN A 857 22.17 -38.99 30.54
CA ASN A 857 22.07 -40.34 31.09
C ASN A 857 20.67 -40.67 31.63
N ARG A 858 19.66 -39.82 31.33
CA ARG A 858 18.28 -40.00 31.78
C ARG A 858 17.67 -41.26 31.16
N ARG A 859 17.10 -42.12 32.00
CA ARG A 859 16.44 -43.39 31.65
C ARG A 859 14.96 -43.30 31.94
N TYR A 860 14.15 -43.97 31.12
CA TYR A 860 12.70 -44.01 31.24
C TYR A 860 12.20 -45.45 31.31
N LYS A 861 11.30 -45.74 32.26
CA LYS A 861 10.70 -47.07 32.40
C LYS A 861 9.59 -47.29 31.36
N ARG A 862 9.76 -48.28 30.47
CA ARG A 862 8.77 -48.66 29.45
C ARG A 862 7.62 -49.48 30.05
N ASN A 863 6.42 -49.38 29.47
CA ASN A 863 5.22 -50.14 29.83
C ASN A 863 4.73 -49.94 31.28
N HIS A 864 5.20 -48.90 31.96
CA HIS A 864 4.58 -48.48 33.20
C HIS A 864 3.25 -47.78 32.90
N PRO A 865 2.20 -47.93 33.75
CA PRO A 865 0.93 -47.26 33.56
C PRO A 865 1.08 -45.74 33.37
N LEU A 866 1.98 -45.09 34.14
CA LEU A 866 2.46 -43.71 33.92
C LEU A 866 3.58 -43.65 32.89
N GLN A 867 3.46 -42.70 31.96
CA GLN A 867 4.54 -42.34 31.04
C GLN A 867 4.92 -40.87 31.14
N ALA A 868 6.22 -40.64 31.05
CA ALA A 868 6.85 -39.33 30.96
C ALA A 868 6.78 -38.79 29.53
N MET A 869 6.29 -37.58 29.38
CA MET A 869 6.10 -36.88 28.12
C MET A 869 6.61 -35.46 28.24
N SER A 870 6.91 -34.87 27.11
CA SER A 870 7.29 -33.47 26.97
C SER A 870 6.60 -32.94 25.73
N PHE A 871 6.21 -31.66 25.71
CA PHE A 871 5.66 -31.09 24.48
C PHE A 871 6.73 -31.03 23.39
N MET A 872 6.31 -31.34 22.17
CA MET A 872 7.17 -31.40 21.00
C MET A 872 7.44 -29.98 20.50
N ASP A 873 8.71 -29.51 20.54
CA ASP A 873 9.14 -28.18 20.09
C ASP A 873 9.14 -27.04 21.14
N SER A 874 9.45 -27.34 22.42
CA SER A 874 9.84 -26.29 23.37
C SER A 874 11.12 -26.60 24.14
N ASP A 875 12.12 -25.71 24.06
CA ASP A 875 13.23 -25.73 24.98
C ASP A 875 12.69 -25.39 26.38
N ASP A 876 12.94 -26.23 27.39
CA ASP A 876 12.36 -26.17 28.75
C ASP A 876 10.90 -26.68 28.88
N SER A 877 10.54 -27.64 28.03
CA SER A 877 9.20 -28.26 28.04
C SER A 877 8.81 -28.82 29.41
N PRO A 878 7.53 -28.71 29.82
CA PRO A 878 7.05 -29.42 30.99
C PRO A 878 7.27 -30.91 30.84
N LEU A 879 7.77 -31.54 31.89
CA LEU A 879 7.67 -32.99 32.04
C LEU A 879 6.24 -33.29 32.50
N ILE A 880 5.49 -33.98 31.64
CA ILE A 880 4.14 -34.46 31.90
C ILE A 880 4.21 -35.95 32.23
N LEU A 881 3.68 -36.35 33.38
CA LEU A 881 3.43 -37.75 33.72
C LEU A 881 1.94 -38.02 33.56
N ALA A 882 1.57 -38.99 32.73
CA ALA A 882 0.17 -39.40 32.54
C ALA A 882 0.04 -40.92 32.45
N GLY A 883 -0.99 -41.51 33.06
CA GLY A 883 -1.15 -42.98 33.03
C GLY A 883 -2.50 -43.62 33.42
N GLN A 884 -2.93 -44.63 32.64
CA GLN A 884 -4.30 -45.19 32.56
C GLN A 884 -4.87 -45.92 33.81
N ASN A 885 -4.23 -45.91 34.97
CA ASN A 885 -4.72 -46.63 36.16
C ASN A 885 -4.59 -45.76 37.41
N ARG A 886 -5.20 -46.15 38.54
CA ARG A 886 -4.79 -45.65 39.87
C ARG A 886 -3.36 -46.12 40.15
N ILE A 887 -2.54 -45.26 40.71
CA ILE A 887 -1.08 -45.41 40.70
C ILE A 887 -0.62 -45.06 42.10
N ALA A 888 -0.10 -46.08 42.78
CA ALA A 888 0.61 -46.14 44.07
C ALA A 888 0.21 -45.16 45.18
N ASP A 889 0.33 -45.63 46.43
CA ASP A 889 0.15 -44.80 47.62
C ASP A 889 1.16 -43.62 47.71
N LEU A 890 2.24 -43.64 46.93
CA LEU A 890 3.29 -42.60 46.94
C LEU A 890 3.80 -42.27 45.53
N LEU A 891 3.68 -40.99 45.14
CA LEU A 891 4.41 -40.38 44.04
C LEU A 891 5.53 -39.51 44.62
N GLU A 892 6.78 -39.81 44.29
CA GLU A 892 7.94 -39.06 44.75
C GLU A 892 8.71 -38.49 43.55
N ILE A 893 9.08 -37.21 43.67
CA ILE A 893 9.75 -36.44 42.63
C ILE A 893 10.95 -35.75 43.27
N ASP A 894 12.14 -36.25 42.96
CA ASP A 894 13.39 -35.64 43.35
C ASP A 894 13.82 -34.63 42.29
N MET A 895 13.89 -33.37 42.71
CA MET A 895 14.28 -32.26 41.87
C MET A 895 15.69 -31.81 42.18
N LYS A 896 16.37 -31.30 41.16
CA LYS A 896 17.60 -30.54 41.31
C LYS A 896 17.56 -29.25 40.51
N GLY A 897 17.94 -28.13 41.14
CA GLY A 897 18.01 -26.85 40.46
C GLY A 897 19.07 -26.85 39.35
N SER A 898 18.66 -26.64 38.10
CA SER A 898 19.58 -26.54 36.96
C SER A 898 20.35 -25.20 36.97
N LYS A 899 19.69 -24.14 37.48
CA LYS A 899 20.20 -22.79 37.70
C LYS A 899 19.44 -22.15 38.86
N GLN A 900 19.85 -20.95 39.28
CA GLN A 900 19.09 -20.18 40.26
C GLN A 900 17.79 -19.68 39.63
N GLY A 901 16.65 -20.01 40.23
CA GLY A 901 15.34 -19.71 39.65
C GLY A 901 14.18 -20.23 40.49
N ARG A 902 13.10 -20.65 39.81
CA ARG A 902 11.91 -21.20 40.46
C ARG A 902 11.45 -22.45 39.70
N TYR A 903 10.93 -23.43 40.43
CA TYR A 903 10.17 -24.51 39.83
C TYR A 903 8.69 -24.36 40.16
N ARG A 904 7.87 -24.78 39.21
CA ARG A 904 6.43 -24.83 39.32
C ARG A 904 5.99 -26.27 39.10
N GLN A 905 5.20 -26.78 40.00
CA GLN A 905 4.59 -28.10 39.82
C GLN A 905 3.09 -27.97 39.93
N ALA A 906 2.40 -28.71 39.08
CA ALA A 906 0.98 -28.94 39.24
C ALA A 906 0.74 -30.44 39.20
N VAL A 907 0.07 -30.97 40.20
CA VAL A 907 -0.36 -32.37 40.19
C VAL A 907 -1.85 -32.42 40.41
N LEU A 908 -2.50 -33.16 39.53
CA LEU A 908 -3.94 -33.39 39.47
C LEU A 908 -4.19 -34.88 39.74
N LEU A 909 -4.95 -35.15 40.79
CA LEU A 909 -5.27 -36.49 41.30
C LEU A 909 -6.78 -36.57 41.52
N GLY A 910 -7.51 -37.00 40.49
CA GLY A 910 -8.97 -37.08 40.53
C GLY A 910 -9.64 -35.73 40.87
N PRO A 911 -10.42 -35.62 41.96
CA PRO A 911 -11.14 -34.40 42.33
C PRO A 911 -10.26 -33.35 43.06
N ALA A 912 -8.99 -33.65 43.34
CA ALA A 912 -8.09 -32.77 44.08
C ALA A 912 -6.80 -32.51 43.29
N GLY A 913 -6.13 -31.43 43.65
CA GLY A 913 -4.80 -31.18 43.12
C GLY A 913 -4.13 -30.02 43.83
N TYR A 914 -2.87 -29.82 43.48
CA TYR A 914 -2.09 -28.73 44.02
C TYR A 914 -1.22 -28.10 42.95
N LYS A 915 -0.90 -26.84 43.18
CA LYS A 915 0.08 -26.07 42.43
C LYS A 915 1.09 -25.50 43.40
N LEU A 916 2.35 -25.87 43.21
CA LEU A 916 3.47 -25.41 43.98
C LEU A 916 4.33 -24.49 43.12
N ASP A 917 4.69 -23.32 43.63
CA ASP A 917 5.67 -22.42 43.04
C ASP A 917 6.73 -22.09 44.10
N ASN A 918 7.93 -22.65 43.97
CA ASN A 918 8.98 -22.57 44.99
C ASN A 918 10.32 -22.12 44.36
N PRO A 919 11.10 -21.26 45.05
CA PRO A 919 12.45 -20.94 44.60
C PRO A 919 13.40 -22.13 44.76
N ILE A 920 14.33 -22.28 43.82
CA ILE A 920 15.40 -23.28 43.87
C ILE A 920 16.73 -22.66 43.47
N ALA A 921 17.76 -22.93 44.27
CA ALA A 921 19.12 -22.53 43.94
C ALA A 921 19.74 -23.56 43.00
N ALA A 922 20.74 -23.14 42.22
CA ALA A 922 21.52 -24.06 41.39
C ALA A 922 22.10 -25.19 42.24
N ASN A 923 21.94 -26.44 41.78
CA ASN A 923 22.35 -27.69 42.45
C ASN A 923 21.65 -28.02 43.78
N ALA A 924 20.76 -27.18 44.31
CA ALA A 924 19.96 -27.56 45.47
C ALA A 924 18.96 -28.66 45.09
N ARG A 925 18.69 -29.56 46.03
CA ARG A 925 17.70 -30.64 45.86
C ARG A 925 16.45 -30.37 46.67
N ASP A 926 15.30 -30.61 46.08
CA ASP A 926 14.03 -30.60 46.80
C ASP A 926 13.31 -31.90 46.45
N THR A 927 12.67 -32.53 47.42
CA THR A 927 11.89 -33.74 47.20
C THR A 927 10.43 -33.43 47.45
N LEU A 928 9.61 -33.66 46.42
CA LEU A 928 8.17 -33.58 46.54
C LEU A 928 7.58 -34.98 46.61
N ARG A 929 6.69 -35.19 47.57
CA ARG A 929 5.95 -36.42 47.78
C ARG A 929 4.47 -36.13 47.74
N VAL A 930 3.73 -36.94 47.00
CA VAL A 930 2.28 -37.04 47.13
C VAL A 930 1.98 -38.36 47.80
N GLU A 931 1.67 -38.27 49.09
CA GLU A 931 1.25 -39.37 49.93
C GLU A 931 -0.26 -39.62 49.70
N ASP A 932 -0.67 -40.88 49.74
CA ASP A 932 -2.03 -41.35 49.43
C ASP A 932 -2.52 -40.84 48.06
N ALA A 933 -1.67 -40.96 47.02
CA ALA A 933 -1.96 -40.39 45.70
C ALA A 933 -3.20 -41.01 45.00
N ASP A 934 -3.71 -42.14 45.48
CA ASP A 934 -4.95 -42.78 45.03
C ASP A 934 -6.21 -42.28 45.76
N SER A 935 -6.05 -41.47 46.80
CA SER A 935 -7.11 -40.86 47.61
C SER A 935 -7.73 -39.66 46.92
N ALA A 936 -9.01 -39.39 47.23
CA ALA A 936 -9.68 -38.15 46.83
C ALA A 936 -9.11 -36.90 47.53
N PHE A 937 -8.29 -37.09 48.58
CA PHE A 937 -7.68 -36.03 49.39
C PHE A 937 -6.20 -36.35 49.66
N PRO A 938 -5.34 -36.26 48.63
CA PRO A 938 -3.93 -36.61 48.75
C PRO A 938 -3.17 -35.65 49.67
N LEU A 939 -2.14 -36.14 50.35
CA LEU A 939 -1.31 -35.35 51.24
C LEU A 939 -0.03 -34.94 50.53
N LEU A 940 0.18 -33.63 50.39
CA LEU A 940 1.39 -33.08 49.80
C LEU A 940 2.47 -32.94 50.85
N SER A 941 3.62 -33.54 50.63
CA SER A 941 4.80 -33.46 51.48
C SER A 941 5.97 -32.87 50.70
N LEU A 942 6.59 -31.82 51.23
CA LEU A 942 7.70 -31.13 50.59
C LEU A 942 8.89 -31.03 51.54
N GLU A 943 10.01 -31.57 51.08
CA GLU A 943 11.31 -31.53 51.73
C GLU A 943 12.26 -30.67 50.91
N VAL A 944 13.01 -29.78 51.59
CA VAL A 944 13.95 -28.86 50.94
C VAL A 944 15.38 -29.04 51.48
N ASP A 945 16.35 -29.34 50.61
CA ASP A 945 17.77 -29.59 50.96
C ASP A 945 18.62 -28.29 50.98
N GLY A 946 17.97 -27.13 50.95
CA GLY A 946 18.59 -25.80 50.78
C GLY A 946 18.53 -24.89 52.01
N VAL A 947 18.57 -23.57 51.81
CA VAL A 947 18.21 -22.60 52.87
C VAL A 947 16.70 -22.61 53.10
N THR A 948 16.22 -22.01 54.20
CA THR A 948 14.79 -21.78 54.42
C THR A 948 14.18 -21.03 53.22
N LYS A 949 13.08 -21.54 52.66
CA LYS A 949 12.43 -21.02 51.45
C LYS A 949 11.03 -20.52 51.75
N SER A 950 10.58 -19.54 50.97
CA SER A 950 9.17 -19.12 50.91
C SER A 950 8.62 -19.41 49.53
N GLY A 951 7.66 -20.32 49.46
CA GLY A 951 6.96 -20.74 48.26
C GLY A 951 5.47 -20.42 48.34
N ALA A 952 4.81 -20.36 47.19
CA ALA A 952 3.36 -20.29 47.13
C ALA A 952 2.82 -21.69 46.83
N LEU A 953 1.84 -22.14 47.62
CA LEU A 953 1.08 -23.34 47.31
C LEU A 953 -0.39 -22.95 47.12
N GLU A 954 -0.99 -23.53 46.11
CA GLU A 954 -2.44 -23.53 45.93
C GLU A 954 -2.91 -24.97 46.00
N TYR A 955 -3.76 -25.28 46.95
CA TYR A 955 -4.41 -26.57 47.06
C TYR A 955 -5.88 -26.40 46.67
N PHE A 956 -6.39 -27.23 45.76
CA PHE A 956 -7.77 -27.16 45.31
C PHE A 956 -8.46 -28.50 45.36
N VAL A 957 -9.78 -28.43 45.57
CA VAL A 957 -10.66 -29.59 45.52
C VAL A 957 -11.93 -29.19 44.77
N ALA A 958 -12.29 -29.98 43.76
CA ALA A 958 -13.46 -29.77 42.92
C ALA A 958 -14.78 -29.97 43.69
N ARG A 959 -14.83 -30.98 44.57
CA ARG A 959 -15.93 -31.25 45.51
C ARG A 959 -15.38 -31.85 46.79
N ASP A 960 -15.84 -31.35 47.93
CA ASP A 960 -15.39 -31.87 49.22
C ASP A 960 -16.13 -33.19 49.61
N PRO A 961 -15.74 -33.87 50.71
CA PRO A 961 -16.34 -35.14 51.11
C PRO A 961 -17.86 -35.08 51.38
N SER A 962 -18.42 -33.87 51.56
CA SER A 962 -19.84 -33.61 51.79
C SER A 962 -20.56 -33.10 50.53
N ASN A 963 -19.93 -33.24 49.36
CA ASN A 963 -20.44 -32.81 48.06
C ASN A 963 -20.67 -31.27 47.93
N ARG A 964 -19.99 -30.48 48.76
CA ARG A 964 -20.06 -29.00 48.73
C ARG A 964 -19.20 -28.43 47.59
N PRO A 965 -19.44 -27.18 47.15
CA PRO A 965 -18.80 -26.59 45.97
C PRO A 965 -17.27 -26.53 46.03
N ALA A 966 -16.64 -26.26 44.88
CA ALA A 966 -15.19 -26.18 44.72
C ALA A 966 -14.52 -25.20 45.69
N ARG A 967 -13.38 -25.61 46.23
CA ARG A 967 -12.61 -24.86 47.22
C ARG A 967 -11.17 -24.69 46.77
N ARG A 968 -10.61 -23.52 47.04
CA ARG A 968 -9.19 -23.22 46.84
C ARG A 968 -8.61 -22.63 48.11
N PHE A 969 -7.47 -23.17 48.50
CA PHE A 969 -6.65 -22.68 49.60
C PHE A 969 -5.34 -22.21 49.01
N SER A 970 -5.04 -20.92 49.14
CA SER A 970 -3.76 -20.35 48.74
C SER A 970 -2.98 -19.98 49.99
N LEU A 971 -1.72 -20.40 50.04
CA LEU A 971 -0.86 -20.21 51.20
C LEU A 971 0.58 -19.93 50.83
N ASP A 972 1.18 -19.03 51.60
CA ASP A 972 2.61 -18.75 51.56
C ASP A 972 3.33 -19.73 52.50
N LEU A 973 3.89 -20.80 51.94
CA LEU A 973 4.62 -21.80 52.70
C LEU A 973 6.03 -21.32 53.01
N GLN A 974 6.37 -21.23 54.30
CA GLN A 974 7.76 -21.18 54.75
C GLN A 974 8.25 -22.57 55.14
N GLN A 975 9.34 -23.03 54.54
CA GLN A 975 9.90 -24.37 54.74
C GLN A 975 11.33 -24.24 55.24
N ALA A 976 11.63 -24.82 56.41
CA ALA A 976 12.99 -24.89 56.93
C ALA A 976 13.78 -26.03 56.25
N LYS A 977 15.10 -25.89 56.22
CA LYS A 977 16.00 -26.91 55.66
C LYS A 977 15.83 -28.25 56.38
N GLY A 978 15.64 -29.32 55.61
CA GLY A 978 15.63 -30.70 56.13
C GLY A 978 14.40 -31.08 56.94
N ASP A 979 13.42 -30.17 57.08
CA ASP A 979 12.13 -30.49 57.67
C ASP A 979 11.09 -30.72 56.56
N ILE A 980 10.14 -31.62 56.81
CA ILE A 980 9.08 -31.97 55.85
C ILE A 980 7.83 -31.14 56.17
N ALA A 981 7.43 -30.26 55.25
CA ALA A 981 6.15 -29.58 55.33
C ALA A 981 5.06 -30.41 54.65
N ARG A 982 3.96 -30.67 55.37
CA ARG A 982 2.81 -31.41 54.86
C ARG A 982 1.57 -30.53 54.75
N VAL A 983 0.87 -30.62 53.62
CA VAL A 983 -0.38 -29.88 53.35
C VAL A 983 -1.41 -30.81 52.72
N GLY A 984 -2.62 -30.84 53.26
CA GLY A 984 -3.70 -31.68 52.74
C GLY A 984 -5.07 -31.21 53.19
N ILE A 985 -6.09 -32.02 52.91
CA ILE A 985 -7.47 -31.75 53.30
C ILE A 985 -7.93 -32.82 54.28
N ASP A 986 -8.57 -32.40 55.38
CA ASP A 986 -9.17 -33.31 56.35
C ASP A 986 -10.32 -34.09 55.68
N PRO A 987 -10.21 -35.43 55.54
CA PRO A 987 -11.25 -36.26 54.93
C PRO A 987 -12.59 -36.19 55.67
N ARG A 988 -12.59 -35.78 56.95
CA ARG A 988 -13.79 -35.74 57.81
C ARG A 988 -14.59 -34.44 57.71
N GLY A 989 -14.03 -33.36 57.13
CA GLY A 989 -14.66 -32.03 57.22
C GLY A 989 -14.35 -31.03 56.12
N GLY A 990 -13.46 -31.37 55.16
CA GLY A 990 -13.06 -30.47 54.08
C GLY A 990 -12.26 -29.25 54.55
N ALA A 991 -11.56 -29.40 55.68
CA ALA A 991 -10.71 -28.38 56.29
C ALA A 991 -9.28 -28.49 55.77
N LEU A 992 -8.58 -27.35 55.70
CA LEU A 992 -7.17 -27.35 55.34
C LEU A 992 -6.34 -27.86 56.52
N MET A 993 -5.44 -28.79 56.24
CA MET A 993 -4.49 -29.35 57.19
C MET A 993 -3.07 -28.92 56.84
N LEU A 994 -2.35 -28.35 57.81
CA LEU A 994 -0.92 -28.04 57.70
C LEU A 994 -0.15 -28.72 58.81
N SER A 995 0.98 -29.33 58.48
CA SER A 995 2.03 -29.65 59.43
C SER A 995 3.32 -29.04 58.87
N PRO A 996 3.79 -27.89 59.38
CA PRO A 996 4.95 -27.23 58.83
C PRO A 996 6.22 -27.94 59.25
N GLY A 997 7.14 -28.05 58.30
CA GLY A 997 8.50 -28.45 58.59
C GLY A 997 9.30 -27.29 59.17
N GLY A 998 9.47 -27.28 60.49
CA GLY A 998 10.44 -26.43 61.19
C GLY A 998 9.86 -25.39 62.15
N ALA A 999 10.64 -24.32 62.40
CA ALA A 999 10.31 -23.30 63.40
C ALA A 999 9.00 -22.54 63.05
N PRO A 1000 8.18 -22.16 64.05
CA PRO A 1000 6.90 -21.46 63.85
C PRO A 1000 7.03 -20.15 63.06
N ALA A 1001 6.73 -20.18 61.77
CA ALA A 1001 6.60 -18.97 60.96
C ALA A 1001 5.11 -18.66 60.70
N PRO A 1002 4.65 -17.40 60.82
CA PRO A 1002 3.26 -17.06 60.53
C PRO A 1002 2.93 -17.31 59.05
N VAL A 1003 1.89 -18.11 58.80
CA VAL A 1003 1.36 -18.41 57.45
C VAL A 1003 0.12 -17.55 57.21
N ASN A 1004 0.05 -16.93 56.03
CA ASN A 1004 -1.17 -16.29 55.55
C ASN A 1004 -1.93 -17.29 54.68
N ILE A 1005 -3.24 -17.35 54.88
CA ILE A 1005 -4.10 -18.33 54.22
C ILE A 1005 -5.28 -17.58 53.62
N ALA A 1006 -5.40 -17.66 52.30
CA ALA A 1006 -6.59 -17.21 51.60
C ALA A 1006 -7.48 -18.42 51.31
N VAL A 1007 -8.76 -18.31 51.67
CA VAL A 1007 -9.79 -19.30 51.34
C VAL A 1007 -10.75 -18.68 50.36
N ALA A 1008 -10.89 -19.34 49.20
CA ALA A 1008 -11.83 -18.98 48.17
C ALA A 1008 -12.89 -20.07 48.02
N ILE A 1009 -14.16 -19.66 48.07
CA ILE A 1009 -15.33 -20.54 47.95
C ILE A 1009 -16.20 -19.99 46.84
N ASN A 1010 -16.65 -20.87 45.96
CA ASN A 1010 -17.60 -20.54 44.89
C ASN A 1010 -18.95 -21.19 45.20
N ASP A 1011 -19.96 -20.37 45.55
CA ASP A 1011 -21.31 -20.85 45.81
C ASP A 1011 -22.25 -20.32 44.71
N GLY A 1012 -22.70 -21.20 43.81
CA GLY A 1012 -23.62 -20.84 42.74
C GLY A 1012 -23.12 -19.75 41.77
N GLY A 1013 -21.80 -19.63 41.57
CA GLY A 1013 -21.19 -18.62 40.69
C GLY A 1013 -20.77 -17.32 41.39
N GLN A 1014 -21.06 -17.16 42.69
CA GLN A 1014 -20.54 -16.04 43.48
C GLN A 1014 -19.26 -16.43 44.21
N LEU A 1015 -18.15 -15.81 43.82
CA LEU A 1015 -16.89 -15.93 44.53
C LEU A 1015 -16.95 -15.18 45.86
N ARG A 1016 -16.68 -15.88 46.94
CA ARG A 1016 -16.40 -15.28 48.23
C ARG A 1016 -14.97 -15.66 48.65
N THR A 1017 -14.16 -14.66 48.95
CA THR A 1017 -12.80 -14.83 49.46
C THR A 1017 -12.71 -14.25 50.86
N GLY A 1018 -12.03 -14.95 51.75
CA GLY A 1018 -11.55 -14.36 52.99
C GLY A 1018 -10.12 -14.77 53.27
N THR A 1019 -9.42 -13.89 53.97
CA THR A 1019 -8.01 -14.08 54.30
C THR A 1019 -7.86 -14.21 55.80
N LEU A 1020 -7.13 -15.22 56.23
CA LEU A 1020 -6.67 -15.41 57.59
C LEU A 1020 -5.18 -15.11 57.63
N ARG A 1021 -4.79 -14.08 58.41
CA ARG A 1021 -3.39 -13.66 58.53
C ARG A 1021 -2.78 -14.12 59.84
N GLY A 1022 -1.49 -14.46 59.79
CA GLY A 1022 -0.69 -14.72 60.99
C GLY A 1022 -1.06 -16.00 61.72
N VAL A 1023 -1.42 -17.06 60.99
CA VAL A 1023 -1.56 -18.39 61.60
C VAL A 1023 -0.16 -18.89 61.91
N THR A 1024 0.24 -18.86 63.17
CA THR A 1024 1.53 -19.40 63.61
C THR A 1024 1.35 -20.89 63.90
N PRO A 1025 1.91 -21.78 63.08
CA PRO A 1025 1.89 -23.20 63.38
C PRO A 1025 2.92 -23.51 64.47
N THR A 1026 2.65 -24.49 65.33
CA THR A 1026 3.56 -24.83 66.44
C THR A 1026 4.67 -25.80 66.01
N SER A 1027 5.80 -25.74 66.69
CA SER A 1027 6.96 -26.61 66.45
C SER A 1027 6.72 -28.04 66.95
N GLY A 1028 7.20 -29.04 66.22
CA GLY A 1028 7.42 -30.40 66.75
C GLY A 1028 6.27 -31.39 66.56
N GLY A 1029 5.93 -31.72 65.31
CA GLY A 1029 5.03 -32.84 64.98
C GLY A 1029 3.53 -32.58 65.16
N GLU A 1030 3.15 -31.45 65.77
CA GLU A 1030 1.78 -30.96 65.81
C GLU A 1030 1.31 -30.52 64.40
N ALA A 1031 0.00 -30.58 64.15
CA ALA A 1031 -0.63 -30.11 62.93
C ALA A 1031 -1.65 -29.00 63.23
N VAL A 1032 -1.97 -28.18 62.25
CA VAL A 1032 -3.00 -27.15 62.35
C VAL A 1032 -4.09 -27.47 61.34
N ARG A 1033 -5.33 -27.58 61.84
CA ARG A 1033 -6.54 -27.71 61.04
C ARG A 1033 -7.28 -26.37 61.02
N ILE A 1034 -7.63 -25.92 59.81
CA ILE A 1034 -8.17 -24.58 59.59
C ILE A 1034 -9.51 -24.70 58.89
N VAL A 1035 -10.54 -24.21 59.58
CA VAL A 1035 -11.94 -24.35 59.19
C VAL A 1035 -12.59 -22.97 59.24
N PRO A 1036 -13.11 -22.41 58.13
CA PRO A 1036 -14.09 -21.34 58.21
C PRO A 1036 -15.24 -21.76 59.13
N ALA A 1037 -15.63 -20.90 60.07
CA ALA A 1037 -16.75 -21.14 60.97
C ALA A 1037 -18.07 -21.30 60.20
N ASP A 1038 -18.17 -20.59 59.07
CA ASP A 1038 -19.24 -20.74 58.08
C ASP A 1038 -18.63 -20.81 56.67
N TRP A 1039 -18.78 -21.95 56.01
CA TRP A 1039 -18.32 -22.14 54.63
C TRP A 1039 -19.13 -21.32 53.62
N ALA A 1040 -20.33 -20.84 53.96
CA ALA A 1040 -21.05 -19.90 53.11
C ALA A 1040 -20.47 -18.47 53.20
N ASN A 1041 -19.72 -18.16 54.26
CA ASN A 1041 -19.13 -16.85 54.48
C ASN A 1041 -17.63 -16.95 54.79
N PRO A 1042 -16.76 -17.11 53.77
CA PRO A 1042 -15.32 -17.23 53.98
C PRO A 1042 -14.66 -15.97 54.55
N ARG A 1043 -15.36 -14.82 54.60
CA ARG A 1043 -14.91 -13.59 55.29
C ARG A 1043 -15.21 -13.60 56.80
N GLY A 1044 -15.93 -14.61 57.28
CA GLY A 1044 -16.26 -14.79 58.68
C GLY A 1044 -15.07 -15.28 59.51
N ASP A 1045 -15.37 -15.70 60.73
CA ASP A 1045 -14.37 -16.24 61.64
C ASP A 1045 -13.85 -17.60 61.15
N PHE A 1046 -12.57 -17.89 61.42
CA PHE A 1046 -11.91 -19.17 61.18
C PHE A 1046 -11.63 -19.86 62.51
N ALA A 1047 -12.03 -21.11 62.64
CA ALA A 1047 -11.54 -22.01 63.67
C ALA A 1047 -10.17 -22.56 63.26
N VAL A 1048 -9.15 -22.21 64.03
CA VAL A 1048 -7.78 -22.72 63.93
C VAL A 1048 -7.60 -23.71 65.07
N GLU A 1049 -7.50 -24.99 64.74
CA GLU A 1049 -7.37 -26.09 65.67
C GLU A 1049 -5.96 -26.67 65.63
N ARG A 1050 -5.29 -26.69 66.77
CA ARG A 1050 -4.01 -27.36 66.96
C ARG A 1050 -4.26 -28.83 67.24
N LEU A 1051 -3.60 -29.71 66.51
CA LEU A 1051 -3.74 -31.16 66.58
C LEU A 1051 -2.42 -31.78 67.04
N SER A 1052 -2.48 -32.89 67.77
CA SER A 1052 -1.27 -33.62 68.20
C SER A 1052 -0.51 -34.27 67.04
N SER A 1053 -1.16 -34.46 65.89
CA SER A 1053 -0.61 -34.91 64.62
C SER A 1053 -1.67 -34.70 63.53
N LEU A 1054 -1.35 -34.95 62.26
CA LEU A 1054 -2.33 -34.89 61.16
C LEU A 1054 -3.55 -35.82 61.40
N SER A 1055 -3.37 -36.96 62.04
CA SER A 1055 -4.47 -37.87 62.40
C SER A 1055 -4.93 -37.75 63.86
N GLY A 1056 -4.33 -36.84 64.63
CA GLY A 1056 -4.46 -36.72 66.07
C GLY A 1056 -5.71 -35.96 66.54
N GLY A 1057 -5.89 -35.90 67.86
CA GLY A 1057 -6.97 -35.15 68.50
C GLY A 1057 -6.68 -33.65 68.59
N VAL A 1058 -7.72 -32.84 68.77
CA VAL A 1058 -7.61 -31.39 68.98
C VAL A 1058 -7.01 -31.11 70.36
N LEU A 1059 -5.86 -30.45 70.39
CA LEU A 1059 -5.17 -29.97 71.59
C LEU A 1059 -5.65 -28.58 72.00
N GLU A 1060 -5.89 -27.71 71.01
CA GLU A 1060 -6.32 -26.33 71.23
C GLU A 1060 -7.21 -25.88 70.07
N ARG A 1061 -8.24 -25.07 70.34
CA ARG A 1061 -9.08 -24.45 69.31
C ARG A 1061 -9.16 -22.96 69.55
N LYS A 1062 -8.76 -22.17 68.55
CA LYS A 1062 -8.83 -20.72 68.58
C LYS A 1062 -9.72 -20.21 67.44
N ILE A 1063 -10.57 -19.24 67.75
CA ILE A 1063 -11.36 -18.53 66.73
C ILE A 1063 -10.60 -17.26 66.34
N MET A 1064 -10.32 -17.10 65.05
CA MET A 1064 -9.61 -15.96 64.48
C MET A 1064 -10.51 -15.25 63.47
N ARG A 1065 -10.59 -13.92 63.54
CA ARG A 1065 -11.38 -13.15 62.59
C ARG A 1065 -10.74 -13.17 61.20
N GLY A 1066 -11.51 -13.58 60.20
CA GLY A 1066 -11.16 -13.38 58.80
C GLY A 1066 -11.36 -11.92 58.37
N SER A 1067 -10.64 -11.51 57.33
CA SER A 1067 -10.83 -10.22 56.64
C SER A 1067 -11.18 -10.43 55.17
#